data_AF-A0A160HZ95-F1
#
_entry.id   AF-A0A160HZ95-F1
#
_cell.length_a   1.000
_cell.length_b   1.000
_cell.length_c   1.000
_cell.angle_alpha   90.00
_cell.angle_beta   90.00
_cell.angle_gamma   90.00
#
_symmetry.space_group_name_H-M   'P 1'
#
loop_
_entity.id
_entity.type
_entity.pdbx_description
1 polymer ?
#
loop_
_entity_poly.entity_id
_entity_poly.type
_entity_poly.pdbx_seq_one_letter_code
_entity_poly.pdbx_strand_id
1 'polypeptide(L)'
;MIVLKNAFAIIHTWPDLHNAEYEVLQRILAAAANVGIEVVVIDDNAQVLWATEGLSIPHKSRLSEDAVDFAISLHFLSPRVVDLHTYYAIWQPIEFYHDFGYLSSIEKLSSHIDLISCDSDLADAHALNIFSGLGREPQLPLPRMFHTLPEPFLKPNISSDSRLFYIGINWERLGRPKGRFHDLLVALDDKDLLDIYGPELVHGVAPWAGFESYRGELPFDGNSVKHAINHSGICLAFSSVPHKNAGIMSNRLFEGLAGGAAIIATPNALIDKYFSDVVYLVDDSRGEAALGQQVLTMMRRIRDNPEEAKRRVLEGQRILRETCSLERSLLALCQQTPTRKAHFEDQFLAPCEVTVVLDARGGTLSGVLAAYDVLKAQTRAKIDLHLICDERFANQHRATLAPGEPSGALRSVVLCPGQFQGAPSTFDGPPPRNQRSGPLTRDALKSVNTKYFALMDLQDQLFRDHFASLAKAFELNAEARLACSGIVIQTQDTHGLEARRFEGLKFTDRASLIAVTGEGRRGRFMFRSELAADLPPHLFDMLDGEEHNYFRLAGALSGPLAESDYVSYSFRESGNWAQFRGTDAAEYQRQYIRDTFARDSRMSERSALYQPGALTASNAHQGPAVRWTDFTVPFEITHRMPVSRTLSAGLDGPALRYLTSGFAPAEPEFSWLTAERGTIDFVLPERTSRFESYELVLSGSGRRSAITGLEQRCAVALNGKLISYVRVPEHYSDIVIALPTSLTEQVRSCHVELIPDHAEQVFGSAGEIVDERRLSLRLTGVTLVSRTQPVPVFAPGEVYECTTLGRGSEALVRGFYAPEAELTWVAGLQGDLRFALSSEPNNPVLNLDLIARTSALTDKLQEVTISVNERLLGVFELQDGRQALNIKLLPEDLAGSSIKVRLNAAHAEAVFDDAHEIVDGRLLGVAVCAIAVLEDVQDGASPIGDSTKAGSREESGKLVEGKQ
;
A
#
# COMPACT_ATOMS: atom_id res chain seq x y z
N MET A 1 9.05 -33.48 -22.24
CA MET A 1 8.65 -32.88 -23.53
C MET A 1 7.64 -31.80 -23.18
N ILE A 2 8.01 -30.52 -23.24
CA ILE A 2 7.08 -29.43 -22.93
C ILE A 2 6.09 -29.37 -24.09
N VAL A 3 4.80 -29.58 -23.81
CA VAL A 3 3.74 -29.40 -24.79
C VAL A 3 3.52 -27.90 -24.92
N LEU A 4 3.89 -27.31 -26.06
CA LEU A 4 3.59 -25.92 -26.37
C LEU A 4 2.08 -25.76 -26.46
N LYS A 5 1.54 -24.68 -25.86
CA LYS A 5 0.11 -24.37 -25.94
C LYS A 5 -0.27 -23.82 -27.30
N ASN A 6 0.73 -23.35 -28.06
CA ASN A 6 0.54 -22.63 -29.31
C ASN A 6 -0.28 -21.35 -29.10
N ALA A 7 0.00 -20.67 -27.99
CA ALA A 7 -0.67 -19.45 -27.58
C ALA A 7 0.34 -18.44 -27.01
N PHE A 8 0.17 -17.16 -27.31
CA PHE A 8 1.02 -16.08 -26.77
C PHE A 8 0.20 -14.86 -26.34
N ALA A 9 0.80 -14.00 -25.52
CA ALA A 9 0.20 -12.73 -25.12
C ALA A 9 0.83 -11.53 -25.86
N ILE A 10 0.04 -10.48 -26.08
CA ILE A 10 0.50 -9.17 -26.55
C ILE A 10 0.21 -8.15 -25.47
N ILE A 11 1.22 -7.36 -25.10
CA ILE A 11 1.08 -6.25 -24.17
C ILE A 11 0.72 -5.01 -24.97
N HIS A 12 -0.46 -4.45 -24.69
CA HIS A 12 -1.00 -3.27 -25.33
C HIS A 12 -0.93 -2.07 -24.38
N THR A 13 -0.13 -1.07 -24.77
CA THR A 13 0.24 0.09 -23.95
C THR A 13 -0.96 0.99 -23.61
N TRP A 14 -1.85 1.18 -24.58
CA TRP A 14 -2.92 2.18 -24.51
C TRP A 14 -4.27 1.61 -24.96
N PRO A 15 -4.94 0.81 -24.13
CA PRO A 15 -6.20 0.15 -24.47
C PRO A 15 -7.32 1.09 -24.92
N ASP A 16 -7.30 2.33 -24.43
CA ASP A 16 -8.33 3.32 -24.73
C ASP A 16 -8.04 4.16 -25.99
N LEU A 17 -6.91 3.95 -26.66
CA LEU A 17 -6.48 4.72 -27.83
C LEU A 17 -6.36 3.84 -29.08
N HIS A 18 -7.20 4.12 -30.08
CA HIS A 18 -7.03 3.57 -31.43
C HIS A 18 -5.93 4.33 -32.17
N ASN A 19 -4.71 3.81 -32.09
CA ASN A 19 -3.51 4.41 -32.67
C ASN A 19 -2.76 3.42 -33.59
N ALA A 20 -1.58 3.81 -34.07
CA ALA A 20 -0.78 2.96 -34.96
C ALA A 20 -0.39 1.61 -34.32
N GLU A 21 -0.24 1.53 -33.00
CA GLU A 21 0.03 0.28 -32.28
C GLU A 21 -1.21 -0.62 -32.29
N TYR A 22 -2.41 -0.06 -32.07
CA TYR A 22 -3.66 -0.81 -32.17
C TYR A 22 -3.88 -1.39 -33.57
N GLU A 23 -3.56 -0.64 -34.63
CA GLU A 23 -3.59 -1.17 -36.01
C GLU A 23 -2.63 -2.35 -36.20
N VAL A 24 -1.43 -2.29 -35.61
CA VAL A 24 -0.46 -3.40 -35.66
C VAL A 24 -0.96 -4.60 -34.84
N LEU A 25 -1.59 -4.37 -33.70
CA LEU A 25 -2.25 -5.41 -32.92
C LEU A 25 -3.28 -6.15 -33.78
N GLN A 26 -4.18 -5.45 -34.47
CA GLN A 26 -5.17 -6.09 -35.35
C GLN A 26 -4.53 -6.95 -36.45
N ARG A 27 -3.40 -6.50 -37.02
CA ARG A 27 -2.63 -7.27 -38.01
C ARG A 27 -2.04 -8.55 -37.43
N ILE A 28 -1.51 -8.48 -36.21
CA ILE A 28 -0.97 -9.65 -35.51
C ILE A 28 -2.09 -10.64 -35.20
N LEU A 29 -3.26 -10.16 -34.74
CA LEU A 29 -4.43 -11.02 -34.47
C LEU A 29 -4.88 -11.77 -35.73
N ALA A 30 -4.98 -11.06 -36.86
CA ALA A 30 -5.32 -11.67 -38.14
C ALA A 30 -4.23 -12.64 -38.64
N ALA A 31 -2.96 -12.30 -38.52
CA ALA A 31 -1.85 -13.19 -38.89
C ALA A 31 -1.83 -14.46 -38.03
N ALA A 32 -2.04 -14.35 -36.72
CA ALA A 32 -2.11 -15.48 -35.79
C ALA A 32 -3.29 -16.40 -36.14
N ALA A 33 -4.46 -15.83 -36.44
CA ALA A 33 -5.62 -16.59 -36.91
C ALA A 33 -5.33 -17.36 -38.21
N ASN A 34 -4.62 -16.76 -39.18
CA ASN A 34 -4.24 -17.41 -40.43
C ASN A 34 -3.38 -18.67 -40.22
N VAL A 35 -2.60 -18.74 -39.14
CA VAL A 35 -1.72 -19.88 -38.84
C VAL A 35 -2.18 -20.72 -37.65
N GLY A 36 -3.38 -20.46 -37.12
CA GLY A 36 -3.98 -21.23 -36.02
C GLY A 36 -3.23 -21.08 -34.69
N ILE A 37 -2.67 -19.90 -34.41
CA ILE A 37 -2.05 -19.56 -33.12
C ILE A 37 -3.05 -18.73 -32.31
N GLU A 38 -3.24 -19.08 -31.04
CA GLU A 38 -4.14 -18.36 -30.14
C GLU A 38 -3.43 -17.16 -29.50
N VAL A 39 -4.17 -16.08 -29.25
CA VAL A 39 -3.62 -14.83 -28.73
C VAL A 39 -4.43 -14.32 -27.55
N VAL A 40 -3.74 -13.80 -26.55
CA VAL A 40 -4.32 -13.01 -25.46
C VAL A 40 -3.78 -11.58 -25.54
N VAL A 41 -4.64 -10.59 -25.43
CA VAL A 41 -4.24 -9.18 -25.33
C VAL A 41 -4.37 -8.76 -23.88
N ILE A 42 -3.29 -8.23 -23.32
CA ILE A 42 -3.23 -7.69 -21.97
C ILE A 42 -2.83 -6.22 -21.98
N ASP A 43 -3.22 -5.47 -20.95
CA ASP A 43 -2.72 -4.10 -20.75
C ASP A 43 -1.35 -4.08 -20.04
N ASP A 44 -0.80 -2.88 -19.84
CA ASP A 44 0.43 -2.65 -19.08
C ASP A 44 0.35 -3.06 -17.60
N ASN A 45 -0.84 -3.38 -17.09
CA ASN A 45 -1.07 -3.86 -15.72
C ASN A 45 -1.23 -5.39 -15.65
N ALA A 46 -1.01 -6.11 -16.75
CA ALA A 46 -1.23 -7.54 -16.91
C ALA A 46 -2.70 -8.00 -16.84
N GLN A 47 -3.66 -7.10 -17.05
CA GLN A 47 -5.08 -7.42 -17.12
C GLN A 47 -5.49 -7.83 -18.52
N VAL A 48 -6.31 -8.88 -18.62
CA VAL A 48 -6.81 -9.42 -19.89
C VAL A 48 -7.85 -8.50 -20.49
N LEU A 49 -7.56 -7.96 -21.68
CA LEU A 49 -8.45 -7.10 -22.47
C LEU A 49 -9.24 -7.90 -23.50
N TRP A 50 -8.62 -8.93 -24.07
CA TRP A 50 -9.22 -9.79 -25.09
C TRP A 50 -8.48 -11.13 -25.17
N ALA A 51 -9.16 -12.19 -25.58
CA ALA A 51 -8.55 -13.48 -25.87
C ALA A 51 -9.22 -14.15 -27.06
N THR A 52 -8.48 -14.97 -27.81
CA THR A 52 -9.03 -15.82 -28.88
C THR A 52 -10.18 -16.67 -28.36
N GLU A 53 -11.23 -16.80 -29.16
CA GLU A 53 -12.39 -17.64 -28.86
C GLU A 53 -11.94 -19.09 -28.64
N GLY A 54 -12.09 -19.60 -27.41
CA GLY A 54 -11.60 -20.92 -26.97
C GLY A 54 -10.69 -20.86 -25.76
N LEU A 55 -9.88 -19.80 -25.63
CA LEU A 55 -9.11 -19.50 -24.43
C LEU A 55 -10.08 -18.96 -23.37
N SER A 56 -10.56 -19.82 -22.47
CA SER A 56 -11.53 -19.49 -21.43
C SER A 56 -10.90 -18.64 -20.31
N ILE A 57 -10.42 -17.45 -20.66
CA ILE A 57 -9.72 -16.51 -19.78
C ILE A 57 -10.63 -15.30 -19.53
N PRO A 58 -11.02 -15.00 -18.27
CA PRO A 58 -11.95 -13.92 -17.99
C PRO A 58 -11.39 -12.54 -18.34
N HIS A 59 -12.22 -11.66 -18.91
CA HIS A 59 -11.90 -10.25 -19.11
C HIS A 59 -11.61 -9.55 -17.78
N LYS A 60 -10.65 -8.61 -17.77
CA LYS A 60 -10.11 -7.90 -16.58
C LYS A 60 -9.50 -8.81 -15.51
N SER A 61 -9.34 -10.10 -15.76
CA SER A 61 -8.56 -10.96 -14.87
C SER A 61 -7.05 -10.79 -15.12
N ARG A 62 -6.24 -11.12 -14.11
CA ARG A 62 -4.79 -11.21 -14.29
C ARG A 62 -4.48 -12.42 -15.16
N LEU A 63 -3.61 -12.24 -16.16
CA LEU A 63 -3.12 -13.36 -16.96
C LEU A 63 -2.39 -14.37 -16.08
N SER A 64 -2.85 -15.62 -16.09
CA SER A 64 -2.12 -16.72 -15.48
C SER A 64 -0.85 -17.00 -16.28
N GLU A 65 0.22 -17.27 -15.57
CA GLU A 65 1.55 -17.54 -16.13
C GLU A 65 1.59 -18.84 -16.93
N ASP A 66 0.65 -19.74 -16.66
CA ASP A 66 0.51 -20.97 -17.42
C ASP A 66 -0.52 -20.80 -18.54
N ALA A 67 -1.12 -19.63 -18.77
CA ALA A 67 -2.14 -19.49 -19.83
C ALA A 67 -1.52 -19.53 -21.24
N VAL A 68 -0.30 -19.03 -21.41
CA VAL A 68 0.35 -18.85 -22.71
C VAL A 68 1.85 -19.20 -22.64
N ASP A 69 2.50 -19.40 -23.78
CA ASP A 69 3.91 -19.81 -23.86
C ASP A 69 4.89 -18.64 -23.64
N PHE A 70 4.54 -17.43 -24.10
CA PHE A 70 5.33 -16.20 -23.99
C PHE A 70 4.47 -14.94 -24.17
N ALA A 71 5.04 -13.75 -23.97
CA ALA A 71 4.40 -12.48 -24.30
C ALA A 71 5.29 -11.57 -25.16
N ILE A 72 4.68 -10.69 -25.97
CA ILE A 72 5.36 -9.69 -26.79
C ILE A 72 4.93 -8.29 -26.35
N SER A 73 5.89 -7.46 -25.99
CA SER A 73 5.72 -6.02 -25.82
C SER A 73 5.94 -5.30 -27.13
N LEU A 74 4.95 -4.51 -27.55
CA LEU A 74 5.02 -3.76 -28.80
C LEU A 74 5.57 -2.35 -28.62
N HIS A 75 5.84 -1.87 -27.40
CA HIS A 75 6.17 -0.46 -27.14
C HIS A 75 7.19 -0.26 -26.02
N PHE A 76 8.07 0.74 -26.15
CA PHE A 76 9.10 1.09 -25.15
C PHE A 76 8.55 1.58 -23.81
N LEU A 77 7.24 1.79 -23.68
CA LEU A 77 6.59 2.21 -22.44
C LEU A 77 5.98 1.06 -21.65
N SER A 78 5.89 -0.13 -22.25
CA SER A 78 5.31 -1.33 -21.66
C SER A 78 6.41 -2.16 -20.99
N PRO A 79 6.43 -2.25 -19.65
CA PRO A 79 7.40 -3.06 -18.92
C PRO A 79 6.96 -4.53 -18.82
N ARG A 80 7.88 -5.41 -18.42
CA ARG A 80 7.57 -6.77 -17.97
C ARG A 80 6.89 -6.73 -16.59
N VAL A 81 5.60 -7.04 -16.56
CA VAL A 81 4.78 -7.18 -15.35
C VAL A 81 4.21 -8.60 -15.15
N VAL A 82 4.48 -9.50 -16.10
CA VAL A 82 4.04 -10.90 -16.13
C VAL A 82 5.20 -11.87 -15.90
N ASP A 83 4.93 -12.97 -15.19
CA ASP A 83 5.90 -14.05 -15.02
C ASP A 83 5.88 -15.01 -16.23
N LEU A 84 6.23 -14.45 -17.39
CA LEU A 84 6.34 -15.15 -18.67
C LEU A 84 7.70 -14.85 -19.28
N HIS A 85 8.11 -15.68 -20.25
CA HIS A 85 9.14 -15.29 -21.20
C HIS A 85 8.62 -14.12 -22.02
N THR A 86 9.32 -12.99 -22.03
CA THR A 86 8.84 -11.77 -22.71
C THR A 86 9.83 -11.29 -23.76
N TYR A 87 9.28 -10.99 -24.94
CA TYR A 87 9.99 -10.35 -26.03
C TYR A 87 9.67 -8.85 -26.07
N TYR A 88 10.68 -8.05 -26.37
CA TYR A 88 10.50 -6.64 -26.73
C TYR A 88 10.69 -6.46 -28.25
N ALA A 89 9.69 -5.91 -28.94
CA ALA A 89 9.78 -5.62 -30.36
C ALA A 89 10.52 -4.29 -30.61
N ILE A 90 11.68 -4.36 -31.26
CA ILE A 90 12.54 -3.20 -31.56
C ILE A 90 11.99 -2.48 -32.80
N TRP A 91 10.84 -1.81 -32.64
CA TRP A 91 10.10 -1.22 -33.76
C TRP A 91 9.99 0.31 -33.72
N GLN A 92 10.45 0.95 -32.64
CA GLN A 92 10.40 2.40 -32.49
C GLN A 92 11.77 3.02 -32.75
N PRO A 93 11.82 4.17 -33.46
CA PRO A 93 13.02 4.99 -33.55
C PRO A 93 13.59 5.36 -32.19
N ILE A 94 14.92 5.34 -32.06
CA ILE A 94 15.64 5.64 -30.80
C ILE A 94 15.33 7.06 -30.32
N GLU A 95 15.13 8.01 -31.23
CA GLU A 95 14.77 9.39 -30.88
C GLU A 95 13.48 9.47 -30.06
N PHE A 96 12.50 8.59 -30.27
CA PHE A 96 11.27 8.60 -29.47
C PHE A 96 11.51 8.20 -28.02
N TYR A 97 12.57 7.43 -27.72
CA TYR A 97 12.95 7.12 -26.35
C TYR A 97 13.37 8.40 -25.63
N HIS A 98 14.05 9.32 -26.33
CA HIS A 98 14.42 10.62 -25.79
C HIS A 98 13.21 11.51 -25.55
N ASP A 99 12.27 11.56 -26.51
CA ASP A 99 11.06 12.39 -26.41
C ASP A 99 10.17 12.01 -25.21
N PHE A 100 10.16 10.73 -24.83
CA PHE A 100 9.36 10.20 -23.72
C PHE A 100 10.17 9.94 -22.43
N GLY A 101 11.43 10.36 -22.40
CA GLY A 101 12.35 10.12 -21.30
C GLY A 101 13.20 8.87 -21.50
N TYR A 102 14.46 9.09 -21.91
CA TYR A 102 15.35 8.02 -22.36
C TYR A 102 15.59 6.97 -21.27
N LEU A 103 15.94 7.38 -20.05
CA LEU A 103 16.22 6.47 -18.94
C LEU A 103 15.02 5.58 -18.59
N SER A 104 13.83 6.18 -18.47
CA SER A 104 12.61 5.42 -18.17
C SER A 104 12.28 4.42 -19.28
N SER A 105 12.43 4.82 -20.54
CA SER A 105 12.17 3.96 -21.70
C SER A 105 13.13 2.78 -21.76
N ILE A 106 14.43 3.00 -21.53
CA ILE A 106 15.41 1.90 -21.55
C ILE A 106 15.26 0.99 -20.34
N GLU A 107 14.83 1.47 -19.17
CA GLU A 107 14.57 0.60 -18.00
C GLU A 107 13.42 -0.37 -18.25
N LYS A 108 12.35 0.11 -18.89
CA LYS A 108 11.20 -0.72 -19.28
C LYS A 108 11.57 -1.72 -20.37
N LEU A 109 12.25 -1.28 -21.42
CA LEU A 109 12.83 -2.18 -22.44
C LEU A 109 13.70 -3.26 -21.80
N SER A 110 14.56 -2.85 -20.85
CA SER A 110 15.49 -3.76 -20.16
C SER A 110 14.77 -4.75 -19.25
N SER A 111 13.54 -4.47 -18.81
CA SER A 111 12.79 -5.42 -17.97
C SER A 111 12.39 -6.70 -18.71
N HIS A 112 12.43 -6.71 -20.05
CA HIS A 112 12.16 -7.88 -20.88
C HIS A 112 13.32 -8.88 -20.89
N ILE A 113 13.01 -10.11 -21.30
CA ILE A 113 13.95 -11.23 -21.32
C ILE A 113 14.70 -11.28 -22.65
N ASP A 114 14.02 -11.02 -23.75
CA ASP A 114 14.56 -11.20 -25.09
C ASP A 114 14.04 -10.12 -26.05
N LEU A 115 14.57 -10.10 -27.26
CA LEU A 115 14.36 -9.06 -28.27
C LEU A 115 13.81 -9.64 -29.56
N ILE A 116 12.99 -8.86 -30.27
CA ILE A 116 12.55 -9.13 -31.64
C ILE A 116 13.00 -7.99 -32.53
N SER A 117 13.74 -8.33 -33.59
CA SER A 117 14.32 -7.39 -34.53
C SER A 117 13.36 -7.13 -35.71
N CYS A 118 13.28 -5.87 -36.15
CA CYS A 118 12.76 -5.52 -37.48
C CYS A 118 13.89 -5.34 -38.52
N ASP A 119 15.04 -5.93 -38.25
CA ASP A 119 16.22 -6.00 -39.11
C ASP A 119 16.86 -4.63 -39.39
N SER A 120 16.78 -3.72 -38.41
CA SER A 120 17.53 -2.47 -38.38
C SER A 120 18.85 -2.63 -37.64
N ASP A 121 19.96 -2.47 -38.35
CA ASP A 121 21.31 -2.59 -37.78
C ASP A 121 21.53 -1.59 -36.61
N LEU A 122 21.00 -0.37 -36.70
CA LEU A 122 21.20 0.67 -35.68
C LEU A 122 20.32 0.45 -34.45
N ALA A 123 19.05 0.08 -34.64
CA ALA A 123 18.14 -0.18 -33.53
C ALA A 123 18.53 -1.48 -32.80
N ASP A 124 18.94 -2.51 -33.52
CA ASP A 124 19.45 -3.75 -32.95
C ASP A 124 20.74 -3.50 -32.16
N ALA A 125 21.70 -2.75 -32.72
CA ALA A 125 22.93 -2.41 -32.02
C ALA A 125 22.67 -1.61 -30.73
N HIS A 126 21.71 -0.68 -30.74
CA HIS A 126 21.30 0.07 -29.55
C HIS A 126 20.74 -0.85 -28.46
N ALA A 127 19.79 -1.72 -28.79
CA ALA A 127 19.21 -2.65 -27.83
C ALA A 127 20.22 -3.68 -27.32
N LEU A 128 21.06 -4.24 -28.20
CA LEU A 128 22.10 -5.20 -27.83
C LEU A 128 23.16 -4.58 -26.90
N ASN A 129 23.55 -3.32 -27.12
CA ASN A 129 24.46 -2.62 -26.22
C ASN A 129 23.86 -2.43 -24.82
N ILE A 130 22.56 -2.16 -24.72
CA ILE A 130 21.86 -2.07 -23.43
C ILE A 130 21.89 -3.43 -22.72
N PHE A 131 21.47 -4.50 -23.40
CA PHE A 131 21.43 -5.84 -22.80
C PHE A 131 22.83 -6.38 -22.45
N SER A 132 23.85 -6.11 -23.27
CA SER A 132 25.24 -6.44 -22.97
C SER A 132 25.76 -5.67 -21.76
N GLY A 133 25.41 -4.37 -21.63
CA GLY A 133 25.74 -3.56 -20.46
C GLY A 133 25.12 -4.07 -19.14
N LEU A 134 24.01 -4.82 -19.24
CA LEU A 134 23.36 -5.50 -18.11
C LEU A 134 23.85 -6.94 -17.92
N GLY A 135 24.80 -7.42 -18.75
CA GLY A 135 25.26 -8.80 -18.74
C GLY A 135 24.17 -9.81 -19.11
N ARG A 136 23.16 -9.41 -19.91
CA ARG A 136 21.99 -10.20 -20.32
C ARG A 136 21.89 -10.38 -21.82
N GLU A 137 22.99 -10.71 -22.48
CA GLU A 137 23.03 -10.81 -23.96
C GLU A 137 22.02 -11.84 -24.51
N PRO A 138 21.11 -11.44 -25.42
CA PRO A 138 20.12 -12.36 -25.98
C PRO A 138 20.78 -13.36 -26.95
N GLN A 139 20.08 -14.47 -27.23
CA GLN A 139 20.55 -15.44 -28.20
C GLN A 139 20.58 -14.83 -29.61
N LEU A 140 21.73 -14.90 -30.29
CA LEU A 140 21.87 -14.48 -31.68
C LEU A 140 21.71 -15.66 -32.67
N PRO A 141 21.17 -15.41 -33.88
CA PRO A 141 20.55 -14.15 -34.32
C PRO A 141 19.23 -13.87 -33.59
N LEU A 142 18.84 -12.60 -33.53
CA LEU A 142 17.53 -12.20 -32.99
C LEU A 142 16.40 -12.75 -33.88
N PRO A 143 15.25 -13.14 -33.30
CA PRO A 143 14.07 -13.47 -34.08
C PRO A 143 13.63 -12.23 -34.85
N ARG A 144 13.25 -12.43 -36.11
CA ARG A 144 12.85 -11.34 -36.99
C ARG A 144 11.33 -11.29 -37.11
N MET A 145 10.76 -10.13 -36.81
CA MET A 145 9.36 -9.82 -37.04
C MET A 145 9.24 -8.37 -37.46
N PHE A 146 8.57 -8.16 -38.58
CA PHE A 146 8.26 -6.85 -39.11
C PHE A 146 6.79 -6.54 -38.79
N HIS A 147 6.43 -5.27 -38.63
CA HIS A 147 5.05 -4.83 -38.44
C HIS A 147 4.26 -4.77 -39.77
N THR A 148 4.41 -5.80 -40.62
CA THR A 148 3.76 -5.89 -41.94
C THR A 148 2.27 -6.24 -41.83
N LEU A 149 1.62 -6.53 -42.96
CA LEU A 149 0.22 -6.93 -43.01
C LEU A 149 0.11 -8.43 -43.21
N PRO A 150 -0.94 -9.07 -42.66
CA PRO A 150 -1.25 -10.47 -42.95
C PRO A 150 -1.72 -10.64 -44.40
N GLU A 151 -1.59 -11.86 -44.90
CA GLU A 151 -2.22 -12.27 -46.15
C GLU A 151 -3.76 -12.34 -46.01
N PRO A 152 -4.54 -12.20 -47.10
CA PRO A 152 -4.10 -12.01 -48.49
C PRO A 152 -3.79 -10.55 -48.85
N PHE A 153 -2.78 -10.37 -49.70
CA PHE A 153 -2.47 -9.09 -50.34
C PHE A 153 -3.38 -8.83 -51.54
N LEU A 154 -3.73 -7.57 -51.77
CA LEU A 154 -4.61 -7.16 -52.86
C LEU A 154 -3.86 -7.16 -54.20
N LYS A 155 -4.58 -7.50 -55.27
CA LYS A 155 -4.02 -7.43 -56.63
C LYS A 155 -3.75 -5.96 -56.99
N PRO A 156 -2.66 -5.67 -57.74
CA PRO A 156 -2.37 -4.31 -58.13
C PRO A 156 -3.48 -3.64 -58.95
N ASN A 157 -3.96 -2.49 -58.49
CA ASN A 157 -4.98 -1.68 -59.15
C ASN A 157 -4.37 -0.34 -59.62
N ILE A 158 -3.43 -0.44 -60.56
CA ILE A 158 -2.63 0.69 -61.06
C ILE A 158 -3.03 0.96 -62.51
N SER A 159 -3.34 2.22 -62.82
CA SER A 159 -3.77 2.68 -64.14
C SER A 159 -3.22 4.08 -64.45
N SER A 160 -3.52 4.58 -65.65
CA SER A 160 -3.25 5.97 -66.04
C SER A 160 -3.97 7.00 -65.16
N ASP A 161 -5.03 6.59 -64.45
CA ASP A 161 -5.86 7.46 -63.62
C ASP A 161 -5.53 7.35 -62.12
N SER A 162 -4.62 6.46 -61.73
CA SER A 162 -4.26 6.23 -60.32
C SER A 162 -3.82 7.51 -59.61
N ARG A 163 -4.33 7.72 -58.40
CA ARG A 163 -4.08 8.86 -57.51
C ARG A 163 -3.04 8.53 -56.45
N LEU A 164 -2.51 9.56 -55.80
CA LEU A 164 -1.60 9.43 -54.67
C LEU A 164 -2.41 9.23 -53.38
N PHE A 165 -2.10 8.18 -52.64
CA PHE A 165 -2.61 7.95 -51.29
C PHE A 165 -1.65 8.55 -50.26
N TYR A 166 -2.20 9.27 -49.28
CA TYR A 166 -1.49 9.70 -48.08
C TYR A 166 -2.39 9.52 -46.85
N ILE A 167 -1.82 8.97 -45.77
CA ILE A 167 -2.52 8.88 -44.47
C ILE A 167 -1.61 9.37 -43.34
N GLY A 168 -2.15 10.14 -42.40
CA GLY A 168 -1.43 10.50 -41.18
C GLY A 168 -2.26 11.29 -40.18
N ILE A 169 -1.70 11.51 -38.99
CA ILE A 169 -2.33 12.33 -37.94
C ILE A 169 -2.05 13.83 -38.16
N ASN A 170 -0.88 14.15 -38.72
CA ASN A 170 -0.42 15.53 -38.97
C ASN A 170 -0.31 16.36 -37.67
N TRP A 171 0.34 15.76 -36.66
CA TRP A 171 0.56 16.30 -35.30
C TRP A 171 1.06 17.74 -35.26
N GLU A 172 1.86 18.16 -36.23
CA GLU A 172 2.46 19.48 -36.31
C GLU A 172 1.41 20.61 -36.35
N ARG A 173 0.17 20.31 -36.79
CA ARG A 173 -0.96 21.25 -36.81
C ARG A 173 -1.51 21.61 -35.42
N LEU A 174 -1.20 20.84 -34.38
CA LEU A 174 -1.67 21.12 -33.01
C LEU A 174 -1.05 22.39 -32.39
N GLY A 175 0.01 22.93 -32.98
CA GLY A 175 0.64 24.16 -32.50
C GLY A 175 1.27 25.02 -33.59
N ARG A 176 1.10 24.67 -34.86
CA ARG A 176 1.70 25.39 -36.00
C ARG A 176 0.71 25.52 -37.15
N PRO A 177 0.82 26.60 -37.96
CA PRO A 177 -0.04 26.77 -39.12
C PRO A 177 0.22 25.73 -40.21
N LYS A 178 1.46 25.25 -40.35
CA LYS A 178 1.82 24.22 -41.33
C LYS A 178 1.97 22.85 -40.69
N GLY A 179 1.44 21.85 -41.38
CA GLY A 179 1.61 20.44 -41.06
C GLY A 179 2.89 19.84 -41.64
N ARG A 180 3.02 18.52 -41.53
CA ARG A 180 4.10 17.75 -42.15
C ARG A 180 3.93 17.68 -43.67
N PHE A 181 5.00 17.97 -44.42
CA PHE A 181 4.99 18.02 -45.89
C PHE A 181 3.88 18.94 -46.45
N HIS A 182 3.54 20.01 -45.73
CA HIS A 182 2.35 20.80 -46.04
C HIS A 182 2.40 21.44 -47.42
N ASP A 183 3.51 22.07 -47.80
CA ASP A 183 3.63 22.76 -49.07
C ASP A 183 3.64 21.77 -50.25
N LEU A 184 4.23 20.59 -50.03
CA LEU A 184 4.13 19.47 -50.95
C LEU A 184 2.69 18.99 -51.14
N LEU A 185 1.98 18.70 -50.04
CA LEU A 185 0.62 18.17 -50.10
C LEU A 185 -0.34 19.19 -50.71
N VAL A 186 -0.20 20.49 -50.42
CA VAL A 186 -1.00 21.55 -51.05
C VAL A 186 -0.77 21.58 -52.56
N ALA A 187 0.49 21.52 -53.01
CA ALA A 187 0.80 21.54 -54.43
C ALA A 187 0.28 20.30 -55.20
N LEU A 188 0.07 19.18 -54.52
CA LEU A 188 -0.53 17.97 -55.06
C LEU A 188 -2.08 18.02 -55.02
N ASP A 189 -2.63 18.62 -53.97
CA ASP A 189 -4.07 18.85 -53.78
C ASP A 189 -4.64 19.81 -54.83
N ASP A 190 -3.95 20.95 -55.08
CA ASP A 190 -4.30 21.95 -56.10
C ASP A 190 -4.41 21.37 -57.53
N LYS A 191 -3.82 20.19 -57.75
CA LYS A 191 -3.82 19.48 -59.04
C LYS A 191 -4.82 18.32 -59.08
N ASP A 192 -5.60 18.12 -58.02
CA ASP A 192 -6.51 17.00 -57.82
C ASP A 192 -5.82 15.64 -58.03
N LEU A 193 -4.67 15.42 -57.38
CA LEU A 193 -3.86 14.20 -57.55
C LEU A 193 -3.83 13.30 -56.31
N LEU A 194 -4.42 13.71 -55.20
CA LEU A 194 -4.19 13.14 -53.88
C LEU A 194 -5.50 12.58 -53.29
N ASP A 195 -5.39 11.61 -52.40
CA ASP A 195 -6.44 11.18 -51.48
C ASP A 195 -5.81 11.15 -50.08
N ILE A 196 -6.25 12.07 -49.21
CA ILE A 196 -5.72 12.24 -47.86
C ILE A 196 -6.68 11.61 -46.85
N TYR A 197 -6.15 10.72 -46.00
CA TYR A 197 -6.87 10.14 -44.88
C TYR A 197 -6.21 10.50 -43.55
N GLY A 198 -7.01 10.53 -42.49
CA GLY A 198 -6.55 10.84 -41.14
C GLY A 198 -7.66 11.41 -40.26
N PRO A 199 -7.37 11.70 -38.99
CA PRO A 199 -8.37 12.14 -38.03
C PRO A 199 -9.03 13.45 -38.45
N GLU A 200 -10.35 13.53 -38.28
CA GLU A 200 -11.13 14.73 -38.51
C GLU A 200 -10.79 15.78 -37.45
N LEU A 201 -10.64 15.33 -36.19
CA LEU A 201 -10.27 16.17 -35.06
C LEU A 201 -9.20 15.49 -34.20
N VAL A 202 -8.21 16.26 -33.78
CA VAL A 202 -7.20 15.88 -32.79
C VAL A 202 -7.15 16.98 -31.74
N HIS A 203 -7.53 16.69 -30.51
CA HIS A 203 -7.63 17.69 -29.42
C HIS A 203 -8.38 18.96 -29.83
N GLY A 204 -9.47 18.81 -30.59
CA GLY A 204 -10.30 19.92 -31.06
C GLY A 204 -9.75 20.70 -32.27
N VAL A 205 -8.59 20.31 -32.81
CA VAL A 205 -8.02 20.89 -34.03
C VAL A 205 -8.34 19.98 -35.21
N ALA A 206 -8.80 20.56 -36.33
CA ALA A 206 -8.97 19.86 -37.60
C ALA A 206 -7.65 19.90 -38.41
N PRO A 207 -6.81 18.85 -38.36
CA PRO A 207 -5.46 18.92 -38.92
C PRO A 207 -5.46 19.00 -40.44
N TRP A 208 -6.50 18.49 -41.08
CA TRP A 208 -6.67 18.42 -42.54
C TRP A 208 -7.58 19.50 -43.13
N ALA A 209 -8.00 20.48 -42.32
CA ALA A 209 -8.81 21.59 -42.81
C ALA A 209 -8.09 22.36 -43.94
N GLY A 210 -8.81 22.58 -45.05
CA GLY A 210 -8.32 23.31 -46.22
C GLY A 210 -7.82 22.42 -47.37
N PHE A 211 -7.77 21.09 -47.20
CA PHE A 211 -7.45 20.16 -48.29
C PHE A 211 -8.73 19.63 -48.96
N GLU A 212 -8.88 19.81 -50.27
CA GLU A 212 -10.03 19.31 -51.04
C GLU A 212 -9.99 17.78 -51.24
N SER A 213 -8.78 17.22 -51.21
CA SER A 213 -8.53 15.78 -51.30
C SER A 213 -8.70 15.03 -49.98
N TYR A 214 -9.14 15.68 -48.88
CA TYR A 214 -9.43 14.97 -47.64
C TYR A 214 -10.63 14.02 -47.81
N ARG A 215 -10.43 12.75 -47.43
CA ARG A 215 -11.40 11.65 -47.60
C ARG A 215 -11.95 11.12 -46.28
N GLY A 216 -11.58 11.72 -45.15
CA GLY A 216 -12.06 11.34 -43.82
C GLY A 216 -11.13 10.37 -43.08
N GLU A 217 -11.67 9.81 -42.01
CA GLU A 217 -11.01 8.81 -41.17
C GLU A 217 -11.14 7.40 -41.74
N LEU A 218 -10.21 6.52 -41.37
CA LEU A 218 -10.29 5.09 -41.66
C LEU A 218 -10.28 4.31 -40.34
N PRO A 219 -11.01 3.19 -40.24
CA PRO A 219 -11.02 2.38 -39.03
C PRO A 219 -9.69 1.65 -38.85
N PHE A 220 -9.31 1.42 -37.58
CA PHE A 220 -8.14 0.65 -37.17
C PHE A 220 -8.49 -0.84 -37.08
N ASP A 221 -8.74 -1.48 -38.23
CA ASP A 221 -9.24 -2.86 -38.35
C ASP A 221 -8.23 -3.81 -39.02
N GLY A 222 -6.99 -3.36 -39.23
CA GLY A 222 -5.95 -4.13 -39.93
C GLY A 222 -6.15 -4.24 -41.45
N ASN A 223 -7.24 -3.70 -42.03
CA ASN A 223 -7.66 -3.97 -43.40
C ASN A 223 -8.03 -2.72 -44.21
N SER A 224 -8.76 -1.77 -43.65
CA SER A 224 -9.35 -0.64 -44.37
C SER A 224 -8.31 0.26 -45.04
N VAL A 225 -7.15 0.46 -44.39
CA VAL A 225 -6.01 1.19 -44.96
C VAL A 225 -5.54 0.55 -46.28
N LYS A 226 -5.44 -0.79 -46.34
CA LYS A 226 -4.98 -1.50 -47.54
C LYS A 226 -5.94 -1.35 -48.72
N HIS A 227 -7.24 -1.27 -48.45
CA HIS A 227 -8.27 -1.07 -49.47
C HIS A 227 -8.28 0.38 -49.99
N ALA A 228 -8.14 1.36 -49.11
CA ALA A 228 -8.01 2.76 -49.52
C ALA A 228 -6.77 2.99 -50.39
N ILE A 229 -5.64 2.37 -50.02
CA ILE A 229 -4.41 2.34 -50.83
C ILE A 229 -4.65 1.72 -52.21
N ASN A 230 -5.31 0.56 -52.27
CA ASN A 230 -5.60 -0.12 -53.54
C ASN A 230 -6.50 0.72 -54.45
N HIS A 231 -7.44 1.46 -53.86
CA HIS A 231 -8.31 2.35 -54.61
C HIS A 231 -7.53 3.49 -55.30
N SER A 232 -6.61 4.12 -54.59
CA SER A 232 -5.78 5.20 -55.17
C SER A 232 -4.74 4.66 -56.16
N GLY A 233 -4.09 3.53 -55.87
CA GLY A 233 -3.15 2.85 -56.78
C GLY A 233 -1.69 3.33 -56.72
N ILE A 234 -1.40 4.47 -56.07
CA ILE A 234 -0.03 4.92 -55.76
C ILE A 234 0.03 5.33 -54.28
N CYS A 235 1.01 4.85 -53.51
CA CYS A 235 1.19 5.16 -52.10
C CYS A 235 2.44 6.03 -51.87
N LEU A 236 2.28 7.11 -51.10
CA LEU A 236 3.40 7.93 -50.61
C LEU A 236 3.95 7.37 -49.29
N ALA A 237 5.08 6.68 -49.35
CA ALA A 237 5.75 6.06 -48.20
C ALA A 237 6.96 6.88 -47.73
N PHE A 238 6.71 8.11 -47.27
CA PHE A 238 7.77 8.98 -46.77
C PHE A 238 8.10 8.70 -45.31
N SER A 239 9.39 8.49 -45.04
CA SER A 239 9.92 8.27 -43.69
C SER A 239 10.22 9.60 -43.00
N SER A 240 9.86 9.72 -41.72
CA SER A 240 10.33 10.85 -40.93
C SER A 240 11.84 10.75 -40.66
N VAL A 241 12.47 11.84 -40.25
CA VAL A 241 13.90 11.84 -39.89
C VAL A 241 14.24 10.76 -38.83
N PRO A 242 13.48 10.60 -37.72
CA PRO A 242 13.72 9.51 -36.78
C PRO A 242 13.72 8.12 -37.41
N HIS A 243 12.74 7.81 -38.28
CA HIS A 243 12.67 6.52 -38.97
C HIS A 243 13.88 6.28 -39.87
N LYS A 244 14.32 7.31 -40.62
CA LYS A 244 15.51 7.22 -41.47
C LYS A 244 16.78 7.00 -40.66
N ASN A 245 16.97 7.78 -39.60
CA ASN A 245 18.14 7.69 -38.73
C ASN A 245 18.22 6.35 -38.01
N ALA A 246 17.09 5.83 -37.55
CA ALA A 246 17.03 4.55 -36.86
C ALA A 246 17.03 3.35 -37.82
N GLY A 247 17.00 3.54 -39.14
CA GLY A 247 16.89 2.44 -40.11
C GLY A 247 15.58 1.65 -40.01
N ILE A 248 14.54 2.23 -39.39
CA ILE A 248 13.24 1.59 -39.19
C ILE A 248 12.28 2.14 -40.23
N MET A 249 11.60 1.26 -40.96
CA MET A 249 10.63 1.69 -41.97
C MET A 249 9.27 1.97 -41.35
N SER A 250 8.54 2.94 -41.91
CA SER A 250 7.14 3.16 -41.57
C SER A 250 6.24 2.07 -42.18
N ASN A 251 5.15 1.74 -41.48
CA ASN A 251 4.10 0.83 -41.95
C ASN A 251 3.64 1.11 -43.39
N ARG A 252 3.66 2.38 -43.85
CA ARG A 252 3.17 2.80 -45.17
C ARG A 252 3.80 2.05 -46.35
N LEU A 253 5.07 1.64 -46.25
CA LEU A 253 5.70 0.82 -47.29
C LEU A 253 5.01 -0.53 -47.41
N PHE A 254 4.86 -1.21 -46.27
CA PHE A 254 4.25 -2.53 -46.19
C PHE A 254 2.77 -2.47 -46.56
N GLU A 255 2.04 -1.47 -46.06
CA GLU A 255 0.64 -1.19 -46.41
C GLU A 255 0.46 -0.94 -47.90
N GLY A 256 1.33 -0.12 -48.50
CA GLY A 256 1.34 0.18 -49.92
C GLY A 256 1.46 -1.08 -50.78
N LEU A 257 2.47 -1.91 -50.47
CA LEU A 257 2.74 -3.15 -51.21
C LEU A 257 1.64 -4.19 -50.99
N ALA A 258 1.16 -4.37 -49.76
CA ALA A 258 0.05 -5.26 -49.44
C ALA A 258 -1.27 -4.81 -50.08
N GLY A 259 -1.48 -3.49 -50.21
CA GLY A 259 -2.59 -2.87 -50.93
C GLY A 259 -2.42 -2.89 -52.45
N GLY A 260 -1.32 -3.39 -52.99
CA GLY A 260 -1.12 -3.48 -54.44
C GLY A 260 -0.86 -2.12 -55.14
N ALA A 261 -0.40 -1.12 -54.41
CA ALA A 261 -0.12 0.22 -54.96
C ALA A 261 1.37 0.40 -55.31
N ALA A 262 1.65 1.19 -56.36
CA ALA A 262 3.01 1.63 -56.65
C ALA A 262 3.54 2.51 -55.51
N ILE A 263 4.81 2.36 -55.13
CA ILE A 263 5.37 3.07 -53.98
C ILE A 263 6.27 4.20 -54.44
N ILE A 264 5.99 5.43 -54.01
CA ILE A 264 6.95 6.54 -54.06
C ILE A 264 7.47 6.77 -52.64
N ALA A 265 8.78 6.66 -52.45
CA ALA A 265 9.39 6.67 -51.11
C ALA A 265 10.63 7.56 -51.05
N THR A 266 10.93 8.04 -49.85
CA THR A 266 12.21 8.68 -49.53
C THR A 266 13.25 7.62 -49.16
N PRO A 267 14.57 7.91 -49.24
CA PRO A 267 15.61 6.97 -48.82
C PRO A 267 15.41 6.47 -47.39
N ASN A 268 15.62 5.16 -47.19
CA ASN A 268 15.63 4.48 -45.90
C ASN A 268 16.50 3.23 -46.03
N ALA A 269 17.31 2.90 -45.02
CA ALA A 269 18.22 1.76 -45.05
C ALA A 269 17.50 0.42 -45.35
N LEU A 270 16.27 0.24 -44.86
CA LEU A 270 15.48 -0.97 -45.15
C LEU A 270 15.10 -1.07 -46.62
N ILE A 271 14.86 0.06 -47.29
CA ILE A 271 14.58 0.08 -48.74
C ILE A 271 15.83 -0.35 -49.50
N ASP A 272 17.01 0.15 -49.14
CA ASP A 272 18.25 -0.22 -49.81
C ASP A 272 18.54 -1.73 -49.66
N LYS A 273 18.21 -2.29 -48.49
CA LYS A 273 18.40 -3.71 -48.17
C LYS A 273 17.45 -4.64 -48.93
N TYR A 274 16.20 -4.24 -49.14
CA TYR A 274 15.15 -5.15 -49.60
C TYR A 274 14.29 -4.67 -50.77
N PHE A 275 14.12 -3.36 -50.97
CA PHE A 275 13.07 -2.82 -51.85
C PHE A 275 13.58 -1.83 -52.90
N SER A 276 14.89 -1.74 -53.13
CA SER A 276 15.51 -0.78 -54.05
C SER A 276 14.97 -0.88 -55.49
N ASP A 277 14.73 -2.10 -55.97
CA ASP A 277 14.15 -2.36 -57.30
C ASP A 277 12.61 -2.27 -57.34
N VAL A 278 11.96 -2.16 -56.18
CA VAL A 278 10.51 -2.17 -56.01
C VAL A 278 9.93 -0.76 -55.96
N VAL A 279 10.61 0.17 -55.29
CA VAL A 279 10.08 1.52 -55.05
C VAL A 279 10.56 2.55 -56.09
N TYR A 280 9.86 3.67 -56.17
CA TYR A 280 10.30 4.88 -56.88
C TYR A 280 10.88 5.87 -55.86
N LEU A 281 12.20 5.95 -55.78
CA LEU A 281 12.90 6.81 -54.83
C LEU A 281 12.87 8.29 -55.23
N VAL A 282 12.63 9.16 -54.26
CA VAL A 282 12.70 10.62 -54.39
C VAL A 282 13.59 11.24 -53.30
N ASP A 283 14.39 12.24 -53.66
CA ASP A 283 15.32 12.93 -52.76
C ASP A 283 14.58 14.02 -51.97
N ASP A 284 14.49 13.85 -50.65
CA ASP A 284 13.86 14.79 -49.73
C ASP A 284 14.84 15.76 -49.04
N SER A 285 16.12 15.76 -49.43
CA SER A 285 17.13 16.69 -48.89
C SER A 285 17.07 18.10 -49.47
N ARG A 286 16.32 18.31 -50.58
CA ARG A 286 16.28 19.57 -51.35
C ARG A 286 15.04 20.43 -51.09
N GLY A 287 14.29 20.14 -50.02
CA GLY A 287 13.07 20.86 -49.63
C GLY A 287 11.81 20.43 -50.40
N GLU A 288 10.65 20.85 -49.88
CA GLU A 288 9.33 20.34 -50.32
C GLU A 288 8.99 20.67 -51.78
N ALA A 289 9.38 21.84 -52.30
CA ALA A 289 9.11 22.22 -53.69
C ALA A 289 9.85 21.30 -54.69
N ALA A 290 11.12 20.99 -54.43
CA ALA A 290 11.89 20.07 -55.26
C ALA A 290 11.38 18.63 -55.12
N LEU A 291 10.99 18.23 -53.91
CA LEU A 291 10.35 16.94 -53.64
C LEU A 291 9.05 16.80 -54.43
N GLY A 292 8.21 17.83 -54.47
CA GLY A 292 6.95 17.83 -55.24
C GLY A 292 7.15 17.63 -56.73
N GLN A 293 8.16 18.28 -57.32
CA GLN A 293 8.48 18.05 -58.74
C GLN A 293 8.96 16.62 -59.01
N GLN A 294 9.72 16.03 -58.09
CA GLN A 294 10.15 14.63 -58.20
C GLN A 294 8.96 13.67 -58.09
N VAL A 295 8.05 13.90 -57.12
CA VAL A 295 6.82 13.10 -56.96
C VAL A 295 5.97 13.17 -58.22
N LEU A 296 5.72 14.36 -58.77
CA LEU A 296 4.98 14.53 -60.03
C LEU A 296 5.66 13.81 -61.21
N THR A 297 6.98 13.77 -61.23
CA THR A 297 7.75 13.05 -62.26
C THR A 297 7.58 11.53 -62.12
N MET A 298 7.68 11.00 -60.90
CA MET A 298 7.49 9.56 -60.64
C MET A 298 6.05 9.13 -60.91
N MET A 299 5.08 9.96 -60.53
CA MET A 299 3.67 9.71 -60.80
C MET A 299 3.37 9.63 -62.30
N ARG A 300 3.94 10.53 -63.12
CA ARG A 300 3.84 10.43 -64.59
C ARG A 300 4.44 9.13 -65.10
N ARG A 301 5.64 8.75 -64.65
CA ARG A 301 6.27 7.48 -65.04
C ARG A 301 5.40 6.26 -64.72
N ILE A 302 4.74 6.27 -63.55
CA ILE A 302 3.82 5.20 -63.15
C ILE A 302 2.59 5.16 -64.06
N ARG A 303 1.96 6.31 -64.33
CA ARG A 303 0.76 6.41 -65.17
C ARG A 303 1.04 6.12 -66.65
N ASP A 304 2.22 6.49 -67.15
CA ASP A 304 2.65 6.25 -68.54
C ASP A 304 3.04 4.77 -68.77
N ASN A 305 3.42 4.04 -67.72
CA ASN A 305 3.71 2.61 -67.79
C ASN A 305 3.16 1.84 -66.57
N PRO A 306 1.83 1.64 -66.47
CA PRO A 306 1.21 0.97 -65.34
C PRO A 306 1.65 -0.49 -65.19
N GLU A 307 1.95 -1.19 -66.29
CA GLU A 307 2.36 -2.60 -66.25
C GLU A 307 3.72 -2.79 -65.56
N GLU A 308 4.68 -1.89 -65.81
CA GLU A 308 5.95 -1.90 -65.08
C GLU A 308 5.74 -1.62 -63.58
N ALA A 309 4.86 -0.69 -63.24
CA ALA A 309 4.52 -0.40 -61.85
C ALA A 309 3.88 -1.62 -61.15
N LYS A 310 2.94 -2.31 -61.82
CA LYS A 310 2.34 -3.56 -61.33
C LYS A 310 3.39 -4.64 -61.12
N ARG A 311 4.32 -4.81 -62.07
CA ARG A 311 5.42 -5.78 -61.97
C ARG A 311 6.27 -5.52 -60.73
N ARG A 312 6.65 -4.27 -60.46
CA ARG A 312 7.40 -3.88 -59.25
C ARG A 312 6.65 -4.20 -57.97
N VAL A 313 5.36 -3.90 -57.92
CA VAL A 313 4.52 -4.19 -56.75
C VAL A 313 4.40 -5.70 -56.51
N LEU A 314 4.22 -6.51 -57.56
CA LEU A 314 4.18 -7.97 -57.43
C LEU A 314 5.50 -8.52 -56.90
N GLU A 315 6.63 -7.95 -57.32
CA GLU A 315 7.94 -8.28 -56.75
C GLU A 315 8.04 -7.87 -55.28
N GLY A 316 7.60 -6.66 -54.92
CA GLY A 316 7.51 -6.22 -53.53
C GLY A 316 6.66 -7.14 -52.66
N GLN A 317 5.49 -7.57 -53.16
CA GLN A 317 4.63 -8.54 -52.49
C GLN A 317 5.32 -9.90 -52.33
N ARG A 318 6.10 -10.34 -53.32
CA ARG A 318 6.92 -11.56 -53.20
C ARG A 318 7.91 -11.43 -52.04
N ILE A 319 8.62 -10.30 -51.95
CA ILE A 319 9.54 -10.00 -50.85
C ILE A 319 8.82 -9.98 -49.50
N LEU A 320 7.62 -9.40 -49.42
CA LEU A 320 6.82 -9.44 -48.20
C LEU A 320 6.51 -10.88 -47.75
N ARG A 321 6.02 -11.74 -48.65
CA ARG A 321 5.73 -13.16 -48.31
C ARG A 321 6.98 -13.93 -47.90
N GLU A 322 8.09 -13.66 -48.58
CA GLU A 322 9.30 -14.44 -48.42
C GLU A 322 10.16 -14.01 -47.23
N THR A 323 10.19 -12.71 -46.92
CA THR A 323 11.14 -12.12 -45.96
C THR A 323 10.46 -11.45 -44.77
N CYS A 324 9.32 -10.79 -45.00
CA CYS A 324 8.68 -9.92 -44.01
C CYS A 324 7.31 -10.42 -43.51
N SER A 325 6.94 -11.68 -43.78
CA SER A 325 5.61 -12.23 -43.45
C SER A 325 5.41 -12.36 -41.94
N LEU A 326 4.34 -11.75 -41.44
CA LEU A 326 3.94 -11.89 -40.03
C LEU A 326 3.64 -13.35 -39.68
N GLU A 327 2.89 -14.07 -40.50
CA GLU A 327 2.55 -15.49 -40.29
C GLU A 327 3.81 -16.34 -40.09
N ARG A 328 4.80 -16.17 -40.97
CA ARG A 328 6.06 -16.92 -40.90
C ARG A 328 6.88 -16.51 -39.67
N SER A 329 6.89 -15.22 -39.33
CA SER A 329 7.57 -14.72 -38.13
C SER A 329 6.95 -15.27 -36.85
N LEU A 330 5.61 -15.30 -36.74
CA LEU A 330 4.91 -15.85 -35.58
C LEU A 330 5.15 -17.35 -35.42
N LEU A 331 5.05 -18.13 -36.51
CA LEU A 331 5.38 -19.55 -36.51
C LEU A 331 6.84 -19.79 -36.09
N ALA A 332 7.78 -19.02 -36.62
CA ALA A 332 9.19 -19.12 -36.25
C ALA A 332 9.41 -18.76 -34.78
N LEU A 333 8.76 -17.72 -34.27
CA LEU A 333 8.87 -17.30 -32.87
C LEU A 333 8.37 -18.40 -31.92
N CYS A 334 7.20 -18.98 -32.19
CA CYS A 334 6.68 -20.12 -31.42
C CYS A 334 7.65 -21.32 -31.44
N GLN A 335 8.26 -21.62 -32.58
CA GLN A 335 9.23 -22.72 -32.72
C GLN A 335 10.55 -22.44 -31.99
N GLN A 336 11.01 -21.19 -31.97
CA GLN A 336 12.29 -20.79 -31.37
C GLN A 336 12.19 -20.53 -29.86
N THR A 337 11.00 -20.17 -29.35
CA THR A 337 10.80 -19.78 -27.94
C THR A 337 11.35 -20.82 -26.95
N PRO A 338 11.13 -22.14 -27.10
CA PRO A 338 11.70 -23.14 -26.19
C PRO A 338 13.24 -23.07 -26.09
N THR A 339 13.93 -22.91 -27.23
CA THR A 339 15.40 -22.85 -27.24
C THR A 339 15.91 -21.53 -26.67
N ARG A 340 15.20 -20.44 -26.92
CA ARG A 340 15.55 -19.11 -26.41
C ARG A 340 15.33 -19.00 -24.90
N LYS A 341 14.24 -19.58 -24.40
CA LYS A 341 14.00 -19.77 -22.97
C LYS A 341 15.12 -20.59 -22.32
N ALA A 342 15.47 -21.74 -22.90
CA ALA A 342 16.57 -22.55 -22.39
C ALA A 342 17.91 -21.78 -22.37
N HIS A 343 18.22 -21.02 -23.42
CA HIS A 343 19.39 -20.15 -23.47
C HIS A 343 19.39 -19.11 -22.35
N PHE A 344 18.27 -18.40 -22.16
CA PHE A 344 18.15 -17.42 -21.07
C PHE A 344 18.38 -18.07 -19.71
N GLU A 345 17.71 -19.20 -19.47
CA GLU A 345 17.84 -19.92 -18.21
C GLU A 345 19.30 -20.40 -17.98
N ASP A 346 20.00 -20.88 -19.01
CA ASP A 346 21.38 -21.37 -18.91
C ASP A 346 22.41 -20.26 -18.70
N GLN A 347 22.22 -19.10 -19.33
CA GLN A 347 23.18 -18.00 -19.22
C GLN A 347 22.93 -17.12 -18.00
N PHE A 348 21.66 -16.87 -17.65
CA PHE A 348 21.27 -15.80 -16.73
C PHE A 348 20.58 -16.27 -15.45
N LEU A 349 20.30 -17.57 -15.31
CA LEU A 349 19.82 -18.15 -14.06
C LEU A 349 20.84 -19.16 -13.52
N ALA A 350 21.12 -19.09 -12.23
CA ALA A 350 22.02 -20.04 -11.56
C ALA A 350 21.20 -21.02 -10.71
N PRO A 351 21.51 -22.34 -10.76
CA PRO A 351 20.90 -23.27 -9.83
C PRO A 351 21.28 -22.92 -8.39
N CYS A 352 20.33 -22.97 -7.47
CA CYS A 352 20.56 -22.59 -6.08
C CYS A 352 19.89 -23.54 -5.09
N GLU A 353 20.51 -23.65 -3.91
CA GLU A 353 19.87 -24.19 -2.72
C GLU A 353 19.69 -23.03 -1.75
N VAL A 354 18.45 -22.80 -1.32
CA VAL A 354 18.08 -21.65 -0.48
C VAL A 354 17.19 -22.11 0.67
N THR A 355 17.45 -21.60 1.86
CA THR A 355 16.51 -21.72 2.98
C THR A 355 15.62 -20.50 3.03
N VAL A 356 14.30 -20.68 2.93
CA VAL A 356 13.33 -19.60 3.06
C VAL A 356 12.76 -19.63 4.47
N VAL A 357 12.90 -18.54 5.22
CA VAL A 357 12.19 -18.34 6.49
C VAL A 357 10.95 -17.51 6.19
N LEU A 358 9.78 -18.15 6.24
CA LEU A 358 8.49 -17.52 5.99
C LEU A 358 7.82 -17.18 7.32
N ASP A 359 7.63 -15.88 7.56
CA ASP A 359 6.85 -15.36 8.69
C ASP A 359 5.37 -15.36 8.32
N ALA A 360 4.63 -16.32 8.87
CA ALA A 360 3.21 -16.52 8.65
C ALA A 360 2.37 -16.24 9.91
N ARG A 361 2.91 -15.48 10.87
CA ARG A 361 2.18 -15.11 12.08
C ARG A 361 0.95 -14.29 11.73
N GLY A 362 -0.20 -14.62 12.34
CA GLY A 362 -1.49 -14.00 12.01
C GLY A 362 -2.05 -14.39 10.63
N GLY A 363 -1.39 -15.28 9.89
CA GLY A 363 -1.82 -15.74 8.57
C GLY A 363 -2.95 -16.75 8.60
N THR A 364 -3.69 -16.85 7.50
CA THR A 364 -4.69 -17.91 7.27
C THR A 364 -4.04 -19.10 6.56
N LEU A 365 -4.65 -20.29 6.66
CA LEU A 365 -4.20 -21.47 5.91
C LEU A 365 -4.14 -21.19 4.40
N SER A 366 -5.12 -20.46 3.86
CA SER A 366 -5.12 -20.09 2.45
C SER A 366 -3.94 -19.20 2.07
N GLY A 367 -3.56 -18.24 2.92
CA GLY A 367 -2.40 -17.38 2.69
C GLY A 367 -1.09 -18.18 2.67
N VAL A 368 -0.93 -19.10 3.62
CA VAL A 368 0.25 -19.97 3.68
C VAL A 368 0.32 -20.91 2.46
N LEU A 369 -0.82 -21.49 2.05
CA LEU A 369 -0.87 -22.35 0.86
C LEU A 369 -0.56 -21.58 -0.43
N ALA A 370 -1.01 -20.32 -0.56
CA ALA A 370 -0.64 -19.47 -1.68
C ALA A 370 0.88 -19.22 -1.73
N ALA A 371 1.51 -18.94 -0.58
CA ALA A 371 2.97 -18.82 -0.48
C ALA A 371 3.69 -20.13 -0.83
N TYR A 372 3.12 -21.29 -0.46
CA TYR A 372 3.64 -22.60 -0.86
C TYR A 372 3.65 -22.75 -2.37
N ASP A 373 2.56 -22.42 -3.05
CA ASP A 373 2.46 -22.57 -4.50
C ASP A 373 3.49 -21.70 -5.22
N VAL A 374 3.70 -20.46 -4.76
CA VAL A 374 4.77 -19.57 -5.23
C VAL A 374 6.16 -20.19 -5.06
N LEU A 375 6.45 -20.78 -3.90
CA LEU A 375 7.74 -21.42 -3.63
C LEU A 375 7.91 -22.72 -4.42
N LYS A 376 6.87 -23.54 -4.56
CA LYS A 376 6.89 -24.79 -5.34
C LYS A 376 7.16 -24.54 -6.82
N ALA A 377 6.64 -23.44 -7.36
CA ALA A 377 6.78 -23.05 -8.75
C ALA A 377 8.18 -22.51 -9.11
N GLN A 378 9.04 -22.24 -8.12
CA GLN A 378 10.39 -21.77 -8.38
C GLN A 378 11.17 -22.75 -9.27
N THR A 379 11.94 -22.21 -10.19
CA THR A 379 12.72 -22.93 -11.19
C THR A 379 14.19 -22.85 -10.82
N ARG A 380 14.94 -23.94 -11.06
CA ARG A 380 16.36 -24.05 -10.72
C ARG A 380 16.69 -23.77 -9.24
N ALA A 381 15.70 -23.81 -8.35
CA ALA A 381 15.86 -23.64 -6.92
C ALA A 381 15.50 -24.95 -6.19
N LYS A 382 16.24 -25.26 -5.14
CA LYS A 382 15.84 -26.23 -4.12
C LYS A 382 15.67 -25.50 -2.81
N ILE A 383 14.48 -25.60 -2.24
CA ILE A 383 14.05 -24.74 -1.15
C ILE A 383 13.81 -25.58 0.11
N ASP A 384 14.50 -25.23 1.19
CA ASP A 384 14.13 -25.65 2.54
C ASP A 384 13.28 -24.56 3.17
N LEU A 385 12.03 -24.85 3.49
CA LEU A 385 11.11 -23.87 4.05
C LEU A 385 11.04 -24.00 5.57
N HIS A 386 11.33 -22.91 6.27
CA HIS A 386 11.10 -22.77 7.71
C HIS A 386 9.89 -21.85 7.91
N LEU A 387 8.79 -22.41 8.41
CA LEU A 387 7.53 -21.69 8.60
C LEU A 387 7.39 -21.24 10.05
N ILE A 388 7.58 -19.95 10.30
CA ILE A 388 7.27 -19.33 11.60
C ILE A 388 5.77 -19.08 11.65
N CYS A 389 5.09 -19.73 12.60
CA CYS A 389 3.64 -19.65 12.74
C CYS A 389 3.21 -19.88 14.19
N ASP A 390 1.95 -19.56 14.50
CA ASP A 390 1.39 -19.82 15.82
C ASP A 390 1.33 -21.31 16.15
N GLU A 391 1.64 -21.66 17.41
CA GLU A 391 1.66 -23.03 17.89
C GLU A 391 0.30 -23.73 17.70
N ARG A 392 -0.83 -23.04 17.92
CA ARG A 392 -2.17 -23.61 17.69
C ARG A 392 -2.42 -23.83 16.21
N PHE A 393 -2.08 -22.84 15.38
CA PHE A 393 -2.19 -22.94 13.92
C PHE A 393 -1.35 -24.10 13.37
N ALA A 394 -0.10 -24.22 13.82
CA ALA A 394 0.80 -25.31 13.46
C ALA A 394 0.24 -26.68 13.87
N ASN A 395 -0.30 -26.80 15.09
CA ASN A 395 -0.88 -28.04 15.57
C ASN A 395 -2.16 -28.42 14.83
N GLN A 396 -3.02 -27.44 14.53
CA GLN A 396 -4.26 -27.64 13.79
C GLN A 396 -4.02 -28.08 12.34
N HIS A 397 -3.00 -27.52 11.68
CA HIS A 397 -2.78 -27.70 10.25
C HIS A 397 -1.53 -28.51 9.90
N ARG A 398 -0.87 -29.17 10.88
CA ARG A 398 0.40 -29.89 10.71
C ARG A 398 0.40 -30.84 9.52
N ALA A 399 -0.65 -31.65 9.37
CA ALA A 399 -0.75 -32.64 8.30
C ALA A 399 -0.83 -32.00 6.90
N THR A 400 -1.39 -30.80 6.80
CA THR A 400 -1.51 -30.03 5.55
C THR A 400 -0.24 -29.24 5.25
N LEU A 401 0.40 -28.67 6.28
CA LEU A 401 1.56 -27.79 6.11
C LEU A 401 2.87 -28.57 5.93
N ALA A 402 3.00 -29.74 6.54
CA ALA A 402 4.18 -30.60 6.39
C ALA A 402 3.77 -32.02 5.94
N PRO A 403 3.19 -32.15 4.73
CA PRO A 403 2.94 -33.47 4.16
C PRO A 403 4.29 -34.17 3.95
N GLY A 404 4.38 -35.46 4.27
CA GLY A 404 5.66 -36.19 4.32
C GLY A 404 6.47 -36.22 3.03
N GLU A 405 5.89 -35.82 1.89
CA GLU A 405 6.58 -35.67 0.62
C GLU A 405 6.33 -34.26 0.03
N PRO A 406 7.33 -33.37 0.01
CA PRO A 406 7.22 -32.08 -0.66
C PRO A 406 7.33 -32.22 -2.19
N SER A 407 6.88 -31.19 -2.92
CA SER A 407 6.74 -31.21 -4.38
C SER A 407 7.36 -29.97 -5.03
N GLY A 408 7.73 -30.05 -6.31
CA GLY A 408 8.30 -28.90 -7.04
C GLY A 408 9.68 -28.52 -6.51
N ALA A 409 9.93 -27.22 -6.31
CA ALA A 409 11.19 -26.74 -5.73
C ALA A 409 11.31 -26.93 -4.21
N LEU A 410 10.23 -27.21 -3.49
CA LEU A 410 10.29 -27.47 -2.05
C LEU A 410 10.95 -28.83 -1.78
N ARG A 411 12.04 -28.84 -1.02
CA ARG A 411 12.77 -30.04 -0.57
C ARG A 411 12.36 -30.48 0.84
N SER A 412 12.10 -29.52 1.72
CA SER A 412 11.72 -29.77 3.10
C SER A 412 10.84 -28.64 3.64
N VAL A 413 10.00 -28.97 4.61
CA VAL A 413 9.23 -28.00 5.38
C VAL A 413 9.45 -28.29 6.86
N VAL A 414 9.92 -27.28 7.59
CA VAL A 414 10.09 -27.30 9.04
C VAL A 414 9.12 -26.29 9.64
N LEU A 415 8.23 -26.76 10.50
CA LEU A 415 7.36 -25.89 11.29
C LEU A 415 8.17 -25.34 12.47
N CYS A 416 8.18 -24.02 12.61
CA CYS A 416 8.79 -23.29 13.72
C CYS A 416 7.67 -22.66 14.56
N PRO A 417 6.90 -23.46 15.34
CA PRO A 417 5.79 -22.95 16.13
C PRO A 417 6.30 -22.02 17.23
N GLY A 418 5.67 -20.85 17.37
CA GLY A 418 5.88 -19.93 18.48
C GLY A 418 4.59 -19.67 19.25
N GLN A 419 4.70 -19.25 20.51
CA GLN A 419 3.56 -18.85 21.31
C GLN A 419 3.21 -17.39 21.03
N PHE A 420 2.24 -17.16 20.14
CA PHE A 420 1.77 -15.83 19.79
C PHE A 420 0.29 -15.69 20.15
N GLN A 421 -0.09 -14.64 20.88
CA GLN A 421 -1.49 -14.29 21.02
C GLN A 421 -1.95 -13.54 19.78
N GLY A 422 -3.04 -13.99 19.18
CA GLY A 422 -3.89 -13.10 18.39
C GLY A 422 -4.47 -12.00 19.29
N ALA A 423 -5.02 -10.93 18.69
CA ALA A 423 -5.68 -9.86 19.44
C ALA A 423 -6.61 -10.46 20.54
N PRO A 424 -6.51 -9.99 21.79
CA PRO A 424 -7.20 -10.63 22.91
C PRO A 424 -8.72 -10.65 22.66
N SER A 425 -9.31 -11.85 22.71
CA SER A 425 -10.72 -11.96 23.08
C SER A 425 -10.81 -11.53 24.54
N THR A 426 -11.68 -10.56 24.79
CA THR A 426 -12.04 -10.01 26.09
C THR A 426 -12.09 -11.05 27.24
N PHE A 427 -11.58 -10.65 28.41
CA PHE A 427 -11.66 -11.31 29.73
C PHE A 427 -10.85 -12.60 29.94
N ASP A 428 -9.66 -12.46 30.56
CA ASP A 428 -9.29 -13.08 31.85
C ASP A 428 -7.76 -13.09 32.07
N GLY A 429 -7.30 -12.33 33.06
CA GLY A 429 -5.94 -12.42 33.64
C GLY A 429 -4.83 -11.63 32.92
N PRO A 430 -3.67 -11.40 33.60
CA PRO A 430 -2.52 -10.77 32.98
C PRO A 430 -1.97 -11.66 31.85
N PRO A 431 -1.78 -11.13 30.63
CA PRO A 431 -1.41 -11.94 29.48
C PRO A 431 0.01 -12.54 29.64
N PRO A 432 0.23 -13.82 29.32
CA PRO A 432 1.58 -14.35 29.12
C PRO A 432 2.26 -13.61 27.95
N ARG A 433 3.57 -13.32 28.08
CA ARG A 433 4.35 -12.57 27.09
C ARG A 433 4.34 -13.28 25.72
N ASN A 434 3.89 -12.58 24.67
CA ASN A 434 4.06 -13.00 23.29
C ASN A 434 5.54 -13.30 23.00
N GLN A 435 5.82 -14.44 22.37
CA GLN A 435 7.16 -14.76 21.91
C GLN A 435 7.53 -13.84 20.74
N ARG A 436 8.75 -13.32 20.73
CA ARG A 436 9.31 -12.54 19.62
C ARG A 436 9.65 -13.45 18.43
N SER A 437 9.57 -12.97 17.19
CA SER A 437 10.03 -13.77 16.03
C SER A 437 11.54 -13.92 15.94
N GLY A 438 12.32 -13.01 16.52
CA GLY A 438 13.77 -13.00 16.36
C GLY A 438 14.45 -14.26 16.88
N PRO A 439 14.13 -14.76 18.10
CA PRO A 439 14.64 -16.05 18.57
C PRO A 439 14.29 -17.22 17.64
N LEU A 440 13.07 -17.23 17.09
CA LEU A 440 12.61 -18.30 16.20
C LEU A 440 13.31 -18.23 14.85
N THR A 441 13.50 -17.03 14.31
CA THR A 441 14.31 -16.78 13.10
C THR A 441 15.74 -17.24 13.34
N ARG A 442 16.36 -16.89 14.47
CA ARG A 442 17.71 -17.38 14.83
C ARG A 442 17.78 -18.90 14.86
N ASP A 443 16.80 -19.54 15.49
CA ASP A 443 16.78 -21.00 15.61
C ASP A 443 16.55 -21.68 14.25
N ALA A 444 15.69 -21.13 13.40
CA ALA A 444 15.54 -21.56 12.01
C ALA A 444 16.86 -21.41 11.23
N LEU A 445 17.60 -20.32 11.47
CA LEU A 445 18.88 -20.07 10.80
C LEU A 445 20.01 -20.99 11.27
N LYS A 446 19.98 -21.49 12.51
CA LYS A 446 20.94 -22.51 12.98
C LYS A 446 20.84 -23.83 12.20
N SER A 447 19.67 -24.12 11.64
CA SER A 447 19.43 -25.29 10.80
C SER A 447 19.65 -25.04 9.30
N VAL A 448 20.04 -23.84 8.89
CA VAL A 448 20.38 -23.52 7.50
C VAL A 448 21.63 -24.28 7.09
N ASN A 449 21.44 -25.25 6.18
CA ASN A 449 22.53 -26.00 5.56
C ASN A 449 22.69 -25.68 4.07
N THR A 450 21.91 -24.71 3.58
CA THR A 450 21.93 -24.24 2.20
C THR A 450 22.94 -23.10 2.02
N LYS A 451 23.32 -22.81 0.78
CA LYS A 451 24.29 -21.75 0.45
C LYS A 451 23.72 -20.35 0.69
N TYR A 452 22.41 -20.20 0.52
CA TYR A 452 21.70 -18.93 0.64
C TYR A 452 20.50 -19.04 1.57
N PHE A 453 20.03 -17.92 2.09
CA PHE A 453 18.71 -17.85 2.73
C PHE A 453 17.98 -16.58 2.32
N ALA A 454 16.65 -16.60 2.46
CA ALA A 454 15.78 -15.46 2.24
C ALA A 454 14.74 -15.36 3.37
N LEU A 455 14.31 -14.15 3.66
CA LEU A 455 13.24 -13.87 4.62
C LEU A 455 12.02 -13.43 3.83
N MET A 456 10.86 -14.00 4.12
CA MET A 456 9.60 -13.71 3.44
C MET A 456 8.46 -13.52 4.43
N ASP A 457 7.42 -12.84 3.98
CA ASP A 457 6.10 -12.86 4.60
C ASP A 457 5.01 -13.26 3.57
N LEU A 458 3.75 -13.25 4.00
CA LEU A 458 2.62 -13.65 3.16
C LEU A 458 2.24 -12.62 2.08
N GLN A 459 2.83 -11.42 2.08
CA GLN A 459 2.60 -10.38 1.08
C GLN A 459 3.58 -10.48 -0.10
N ASP A 460 4.70 -11.18 0.09
CA ASP A 460 5.69 -11.40 -0.94
C ASP A 460 5.15 -12.28 -2.08
N GLN A 461 5.25 -11.79 -3.31
CA GLN A 461 4.95 -12.54 -4.52
C GLN A 461 6.23 -12.65 -5.36
N LEU A 462 6.59 -13.86 -5.77
CA LEU A 462 7.82 -14.14 -6.50
C LEU A 462 7.49 -14.65 -7.90
N PHE A 463 8.26 -14.23 -8.89
CA PHE A 463 8.26 -14.88 -10.20
C PHE A 463 9.02 -16.20 -10.11
N ARG A 464 8.74 -17.16 -11.00
CA ARG A 464 9.27 -18.53 -10.97
C ARG A 464 10.79 -18.61 -11.07
N ASP A 465 11.48 -17.56 -11.48
CA ASP A 465 12.93 -17.50 -11.63
C ASP A 465 13.61 -16.61 -10.58
N HIS A 466 12.87 -16.18 -9.55
CA HIS A 466 13.33 -15.23 -8.56
C HIS A 466 14.64 -15.65 -7.88
N PHE A 467 14.68 -16.78 -7.18
CA PHE A 467 15.89 -17.19 -6.46
C PHE A 467 17.05 -17.51 -7.40
N ALA A 468 16.77 -18.09 -8.57
CA ALA A 468 17.80 -18.42 -9.55
C ALA A 468 18.44 -17.16 -10.17
N SER A 469 17.66 -16.09 -10.37
CA SER A 469 18.16 -14.79 -10.82
C SER A 469 19.03 -14.11 -9.75
N LEU A 470 18.64 -14.17 -8.47
CA LEU A 470 19.45 -13.64 -7.36
C LEU A 470 20.74 -14.46 -7.16
N ALA A 471 20.67 -15.77 -7.35
CA ALA A 471 21.85 -16.63 -7.29
C ALA A 471 22.84 -16.28 -8.41
N LYS A 472 22.36 -15.96 -9.61
CA LYS A 472 23.21 -15.49 -10.70
C LYS A 472 23.87 -14.15 -10.34
N ALA A 473 23.13 -13.22 -9.75
CA ALA A 473 23.68 -11.95 -9.29
C ALA A 473 24.85 -12.15 -8.30
N PHE A 474 24.77 -13.16 -7.42
CA PHE A 474 25.87 -13.55 -6.54
C PHE A 474 27.06 -14.20 -7.24
N GLU A 475 26.86 -14.93 -8.35
CA GLU A 475 27.97 -15.47 -9.15
C GLU A 475 28.75 -14.34 -9.82
N LEU A 476 28.05 -13.34 -10.35
CA LEU A 476 28.64 -12.16 -10.98
C LEU A 476 29.29 -11.22 -9.96
N ASN A 477 28.84 -11.27 -8.70
CA ASN A 477 29.35 -10.46 -7.60
C ASN A 477 29.76 -11.36 -6.42
N ALA A 478 30.89 -12.05 -6.56
CA ALA A 478 31.36 -13.03 -5.57
C ALA A 478 31.49 -12.44 -4.14
N GLU A 479 31.91 -11.18 -4.03
CA GLU A 479 32.09 -10.46 -2.76
C GLU A 479 30.78 -9.99 -2.12
N ALA A 480 29.66 -10.02 -2.85
CA ALA A 480 28.37 -9.58 -2.30
C ALA A 480 27.83 -10.61 -1.29
N ARG A 481 27.31 -10.11 -0.16
CA ARG A 481 26.60 -10.91 0.85
C ARG A 481 25.08 -10.75 0.80
N LEU A 482 24.61 -9.77 0.05
CA LEU A 482 23.22 -9.41 -0.18
C LEU A 482 22.96 -9.26 -1.67
N ALA A 483 21.88 -9.87 -2.16
CA ALA A 483 21.37 -9.69 -3.50
C ALA A 483 19.93 -9.17 -3.48
N CYS A 484 19.55 -8.36 -4.46
CA CYS A 484 18.19 -7.85 -4.60
C CYS A 484 17.70 -7.90 -6.06
N SER A 485 16.39 -8.06 -6.20
CA SER A 485 15.71 -8.08 -7.50
C SER A 485 15.11 -6.72 -7.87
N GLY A 486 14.80 -6.55 -9.15
CA GLY A 486 13.86 -5.54 -9.61
C GLY A 486 12.43 -5.83 -9.12
N ILE A 487 11.59 -4.80 -9.06
CA ILE A 487 10.30 -4.84 -8.37
C ILE A 487 9.15 -4.34 -9.27
N VAL A 488 8.02 -5.04 -9.15
CA VAL A 488 6.70 -4.54 -9.57
C VAL A 488 5.82 -4.38 -8.33
N ILE A 489 5.02 -3.31 -8.29
CA ILE A 489 4.03 -3.07 -7.25
C ILE A 489 2.69 -3.62 -7.74
N GLN A 490 2.04 -4.42 -6.91
CA GLN A 490 0.73 -4.97 -7.16
C GLN A 490 -0.28 -4.25 -6.25
N THR A 491 -1.21 -3.52 -6.86
CA THR A 491 -2.33 -2.87 -6.18
C THR A 491 -3.61 -3.66 -6.43
N GLN A 492 -4.57 -3.50 -5.53
CA GLN A 492 -5.92 -4.03 -5.70
C GLN A 492 -6.90 -2.87 -5.57
N ASP A 493 -7.76 -2.68 -6.56
CA ASP A 493 -8.79 -1.65 -6.51
C ASP A 493 -9.96 -2.04 -5.59
N THR A 494 -10.91 -1.13 -5.42
CA THR A 494 -12.12 -1.33 -4.59
C THR A 494 -13.04 -2.45 -5.11
N HIS A 495 -12.86 -2.89 -6.36
CA HIS A 495 -13.61 -3.99 -6.98
C HIS A 495 -12.85 -5.31 -6.94
N GLY A 496 -11.68 -5.34 -6.31
CA GLY A 496 -10.84 -6.52 -6.19
C GLY A 496 -9.97 -6.79 -7.43
N LEU A 497 -9.93 -5.89 -8.41
CA LEU A 497 -9.08 -6.05 -9.59
C LEU A 497 -7.64 -5.77 -9.22
N GLU A 498 -6.77 -6.73 -9.51
CA GLU A 498 -5.33 -6.59 -9.32
C GLU A 498 -4.71 -5.85 -10.51
N ALA A 499 -3.85 -4.88 -10.23
CA ALA A 499 -3.04 -4.19 -11.24
C ALA A 499 -1.56 -4.25 -10.84
N ARG A 500 -0.66 -4.36 -11.82
CA ARG A 500 0.79 -4.36 -11.60
C ARG A 500 1.46 -3.17 -12.26
N ARG A 501 2.23 -2.41 -11.48
CA ARG A 501 3.04 -1.29 -11.97
C ARG A 501 4.52 -1.61 -11.81
N PHE A 502 5.29 -1.41 -12.86
CA PHE A 502 6.75 -1.46 -12.78
C PHE A 502 7.29 -0.29 -11.95
N GLU A 503 8.21 -0.60 -11.04
CA GLU A 503 8.81 0.38 -10.14
C GLU A 503 10.31 0.57 -10.42
N GLY A 504 11.05 -0.51 -10.74
CA GLY A 504 12.45 -0.38 -11.15
C GLY A 504 13.21 -1.70 -11.20
N LEU A 505 14.29 -1.72 -11.98
CA LEU A 505 15.24 -2.85 -12.06
C LEU A 505 16.25 -2.85 -10.91
N LYS A 506 16.59 -1.66 -10.42
CA LYS A 506 17.62 -1.43 -9.42
C LYS A 506 17.03 -1.07 -8.07
N PHE A 507 17.84 -1.25 -7.04
CA PHE A 507 17.55 -0.77 -5.70
C PHE A 507 18.07 0.65 -5.54
N THR A 508 17.18 1.61 -5.75
CA THR A 508 17.48 3.05 -5.75
C THR A 508 17.51 3.65 -4.35
N ASP A 509 16.72 3.12 -3.41
CA ASP A 509 16.63 3.60 -2.03
C ASP A 509 17.72 3.01 -1.11
N ARG A 510 18.98 3.24 -1.47
CA ARG A 510 20.14 2.78 -0.69
C ARG A 510 20.23 3.43 0.68
N ALA A 511 19.65 4.62 0.84
CA ALA A 511 19.53 5.32 2.12
C ALA A 511 18.73 4.49 3.14
N SER A 512 17.63 3.85 2.73
CA SER A 512 16.83 3.00 3.63
C SER A 512 17.58 1.80 4.21
N LEU A 513 18.66 1.32 3.57
CA LEU A 513 19.48 0.24 4.12
C LEU A 513 20.21 0.70 5.38
N ILE A 514 20.78 1.91 5.33
CA ILE A 514 21.51 2.51 6.47
C ILE A 514 20.53 3.01 7.53
N ALA A 515 19.42 3.61 7.10
CA ALA A 515 18.39 4.09 8.00
C ALA A 515 17.58 2.95 8.64
N VAL A 516 17.63 1.72 8.11
CA VAL A 516 16.88 0.56 8.64
C VAL A 516 15.36 0.83 8.57
N THR A 517 14.90 1.49 7.51
CA THR A 517 13.51 2.00 7.38
C THR A 517 12.68 1.29 6.32
N GLY A 518 13.20 0.26 5.64
CA GLY A 518 12.45 -0.36 4.56
C GLY A 518 11.38 -1.34 5.07
N GLU A 519 10.13 -1.05 4.74
CA GLU A 519 8.97 -1.82 5.17
C GLU A 519 8.52 -2.83 4.09
N GLY A 520 8.01 -3.98 4.53
CA GLY A 520 7.17 -4.91 3.76
C GLY A 520 7.78 -5.67 2.58
N ARG A 521 9.01 -5.36 2.14
CA ARG A 521 9.61 -5.95 0.92
C ARG A 521 10.63 -7.05 1.22
N ARG A 522 10.26 -8.00 2.10
CA ARG A 522 11.21 -8.97 2.68
C ARG A 522 11.74 -9.92 1.62
N GLY A 523 10.84 -10.54 0.85
CA GLY A 523 11.15 -11.52 -0.19
C GLY A 523 11.88 -10.97 -1.40
N ARG A 524 12.10 -9.64 -1.49
CA ARG A 524 12.90 -9.03 -2.56
C ARG A 524 14.38 -9.43 -2.50
N PHE A 525 14.86 -9.81 -1.31
CA PHE A 525 16.28 -9.97 -0.98
C PHE A 525 16.65 -11.43 -0.70
N MET A 526 17.89 -11.79 -1.06
CA MET A 526 18.52 -13.05 -0.70
C MET A 526 19.92 -12.79 -0.13
N PHE A 527 20.33 -13.64 0.81
CA PHE A 527 21.57 -13.48 1.58
C PHE A 527 22.43 -14.74 1.47
N ARG A 528 23.75 -14.59 1.60
CA ARG A 528 24.64 -15.76 1.80
C ARG A 528 24.53 -16.26 3.23
N SER A 529 24.42 -17.57 3.43
CA SER A 529 24.22 -18.17 4.76
C SER A 529 25.35 -17.86 5.75
N GLU A 530 26.56 -17.68 5.25
CA GLU A 530 27.72 -17.23 6.03
C GLU A 530 27.45 -15.91 6.79
N LEU A 531 26.61 -15.02 6.24
CA LEU A 531 26.24 -13.77 6.88
C LEU A 531 25.56 -14.01 8.24
N ALA A 532 24.75 -15.07 8.38
CA ALA A 532 24.06 -15.36 9.64
C ALA A 532 25.01 -15.79 10.76
N ALA A 533 26.18 -16.37 10.43
CA ALA A 533 27.17 -16.80 11.41
C ALA A 533 27.96 -15.63 12.02
N ASP A 534 28.12 -14.54 11.25
CA ASP A 534 28.91 -13.36 11.66
C ASP A 534 28.12 -12.37 12.52
N LEU A 535 26.82 -12.62 12.73
CA LEU A 535 25.92 -11.69 13.37
C LEU A 535 25.83 -11.87 14.89
N PRO A 536 25.83 -10.77 15.67
CA PRO A 536 25.61 -10.81 17.11
C PRO A 536 24.33 -11.57 17.51
N PRO A 537 24.43 -12.77 18.11
CA PRO A 537 23.29 -13.66 18.30
C PRO A 537 22.28 -13.15 19.33
N HIS A 538 22.72 -12.24 20.19
CA HIS A 538 21.89 -11.61 21.21
C HIS A 538 20.89 -10.63 20.59
N LEU A 539 21.20 -10.03 19.43
CA LEU A 539 20.31 -9.06 18.80
C LEU A 539 18.97 -9.70 18.40
N PHE A 540 18.98 -10.98 18.00
CA PHE A 540 17.76 -11.72 17.70
C PHE A 540 16.81 -11.82 18.87
N ASP A 541 17.29 -11.81 20.12
CA ASP A 541 16.39 -11.87 21.28
C ASP A 541 15.52 -10.60 21.41
N MET A 542 15.87 -9.55 20.66
CA MET A 542 15.20 -8.25 20.63
C MET A 542 14.34 -7.99 19.38
N LEU A 543 14.45 -8.82 18.35
CA LEU A 543 13.75 -8.58 17.10
C LEU A 543 12.39 -9.25 17.09
N ASP A 544 11.42 -8.54 16.54
CA ASP A 544 10.05 -8.98 16.37
C ASP A 544 9.44 -8.33 15.11
N GLY A 545 9.73 -8.94 13.95
CA GLY A 545 9.28 -8.48 12.63
C GLY A 545 10.27 -7.56 11.88
N GLU A 546 11.44 -7.28 12.45
CA GLU A 546 12.49 -6.41 11.88
C GLU A 546 13.77 -7.18 11.48
N GLU A 547 13.71 -8.50 11.42
CA GLU A 547 14.84 -9.38 11.05
C GLU A 547 15.36 -9.11 9.65
N HIS A 548 14.48 -8.85 8.67
CA HIS A 548 14.87 -8.50 7.31
C HIS A 548 15.72 -7.24 7.27
N ASN A 549 15.40 -6.26 8.10
CA ASN A 549 16.12 -5.00 8.20
C ASN A 549 17.50 -5.18 8.86
N TYR A 550 17.59 -6.06 9.86
CA TYR A 550 18.86 -6.46 10.44
C TYR A 550 19.81 -7.07 9.40
N PHE A 551 19.33 -8.05 8.63
CA PHE A 551 20.13 -8.70 7.59
C PHE A 551 20.47 -7.79 6.41
N ARG A 552 19.56 -6.91 6.01
CA ARG A 552 19.80 -5.93 4.94
C ARG A 552 20.96 -4.99 5.29
N LEU A 553 20.95 -4.42 6.49
CA LEU A 553 22.05 -3.56 6.94
C LEU A 553 23.36 -4.37 7.04
N ALA A 554 23.32 -5.54 7.68
CA ALA A 554 24.50 -6.40 7.81
C ALA A 554 25.12 -6.77 6.45
N GLY A 555 24.29 -7.17 5.49
CA GLY A 555 24.72 -7.50 4.13
C GLY A 555 25.33 -6.29 3.40
N ALA A 556 24.70 -5.12 3.52
CA ALA A 556 25.21 -3.87 2.94
C ALA A 556 26.54 -3.40 3.57
N LEU A 557 26.77 -3.68 4.85
CA LEU A 557 28.05 -3.42 5.52
C LEU A 557 29.14 -4.44 5.16
N SER A 558 28.74 -5.66 4.82
CA SER A 558 29.66 -6.78 4.57
C SER A 558 30.16 -6.86 3.13
N GLY A 559 29.58 -6.13 2.18
CA GLY A 559 30.00 -6.16 0.78
C GLY A 559 29.18 -5.23 -0.12
N PRO A 560 29.43 -5.23 -1.44
CA PRO A 560 28.55 -4.58 -2.40
C PRO A 560 27.17 -5.26 -2.43
N LEU A 561 26.17 -4.52 -2.88
CA LEU A 561 24.85 -5.05 -3.21
C LEU A 561 24.91 -5.70 -4.59
N ALA A 562 24.57 -6.98 -4.69
CA ALA A 562 24.38 -7.65 -5.97
C ALA A 562 22.97 -7.36 -6.50
N GLU A 563 22.86 -6.70 -7.64
CA GLU A 563 21.56 -6.43 -8.27
C GLU A 563 21.36 -7.46 -9.40
N SER A 564 20.18 -8.06 -9.49
CA SER A 564 19.87 -8.97 -10.61
C SER A 564 19.67 -8.23 -11.93
N ASP A 565 19.48 -6.91 -11.87
CA ASP A 565 19.06 -6.06 -12.99
C ASP A 565 17.85 -6.63 -13.75
N TYR A 566 16.99 -7.34 -13.03
CA TYR A 566 15.91 -8.18 -13.56
C TYR A 566 14.70 -8.16 -12.61
N VAL A 567 13.50 -7.95 -13.15
CA VAL A 567 12.26 -8.00 -12.38
C VAL A 567 11.92 -9.44 -12.06
N SER A 568 11.89 -9.81 -10.79
CA SER A 568 11.43 -11.14 -10.38
C SER A 568 10.66 -11.13 -9.06
N TYR A 569 10.33 -9.95 -8.56
CA TYR A 569 9.64 -9.74 -7.30
C TYR A 569 8.45 -8.80 -7.48
N SER A 570 7.33 -9.15 -6.85
CA SER A 570 6.11 -8.36 -6.81
C SER A 570 5.71 -8.09 -5.36
N PHE A 571 5.51 -6.80 -5.03
CA PHE A 571 5.06 -6.37 -3.71
C PHE A 571 3.58 -6.01 -3.75
N ARG A 572 2.76 -6.60 -2.87
CA ARG A 572 1.33 -6.27 -2.78
C ARG A 572 1.10 -5.09 -1.82
N GLU A 573 0.67 -3.95 -2.34
CA GLU A 573 0.54 -2.70 -1.57
C GLU A 573 -0.73 -2.66 -0.68
N SER A 574 -1.78 -3.40 -1.05
CA SER A 574 -3.12 -3.25 -0.46
C SER A 574 -3.77 -4.58 -0.15
N GLY A 575 -3.39 -5.21 0.96
CA GLY A 575 -4.23 -6.26 1.55
C GLY A 575 -4.46 -5.94 3.02
N ASN A 576 -5.72 -6.03 3.46
CA ASN A 576 -6.11 -6.14 4.88
C ASN A 576 -5.57 -7.44 5.50
N TRP A 577 -4.30 -7.76 5.27
CA TRP A 577 -3.60 -8.75 6.06
C TRP A 577 -3.34 -8.06 7.39
N ALA A 578 -3.91 -8.62 8.46
CA ALA A 578 -3.53 -8.23 9.81
C ALA A 578 -2.02 -8.44 9.93
N GLN A 579 -1.22 -7.42 9.66
CA GLN A 579 0.20 -7.46 9.92
C GLN A 579 0.33 -7.75 11.41
N PHE A 580 0.97 -8.87 11.73
CA PHE A 580 1.25 -9.20 13.11
C PHE A 580 2.06 -8.04 13.70
N ARG A 581 1.46 -7.29 14.62
CA ARG A 581 2.17 -6.22 15.33
C ARG A 581 3.11 -6.88 16.32
N GLY A 582 4.41 -6.66 16.13
CA GLY A 582 5.42 -7.08 17.08
C GLY A 582 5.11 -6.55 18.49
N THR A 583 5.58 -7.28 19.48
CA THR A 583 5.53 -6.94 20.90
C THR A 583 6.25 -5.64 21.25
N ASP A 584 7.29 -5.30 20.48
CA ASP A 584 8.07 -4.08 20.63
C ASP A 584 7.88 -3.17 19.41
N ALA A 585 7.88 -1.85 19.63
CA ALA A 585 7.72 -0.90 18.52
C ALA A 585 8.89 -1.01 17.52
N ALA A 586 8.56 -1.08 16.23
CA ALA A 586 9.52 -1.25 15.14
C ALA A 586 10.65 -0.22 15.19
N GLU A 587 10.36 1.04 15.52
CA GLU A 587 11.37 2.11 15.56
C GLU A 587 12.47 1.86 16.61
N TYR A 588 12.12 1.30 17.77
CA TYR A 588 13.12 0.93 18.78
C TYR A 588 13.99 -0.24 18.34
N GLN A 589 13.40 -1.24 17.67
CA GLN A 589 14.15 -2.35 17.11
C GLN A 589 15.11 -1.87 16.01
N ARG A 590 14.64 -0.98 15.13
CA ARG A 590 15.45 -0.33 14.07
C ARG A 590 16.57 0.51 14.65
N GLN A 591 16.30 1.32 15.68
CA GLN A 591 17.34 2.08 16.39
C GLN A 591 18.36 1.16 17.04
N TYR A 592 17.92 0.07 17.68
CA TYR A 592 18.82 -0.89 18.31
C TYR A 592 19.72 -1.62 17.29
N ILE A 593 19.18 -1.96 16.11
CA ILE A 593 19.98 -2.43 14.97
C ILE A 593 21.05 -1.40 14.60
N ARG A 594 20.66 -0.13 14.43
CA ARG A 594 21.61 0.96 14.09
C ARG A 594 22.70 1.12 15.16
N ASP A 595 22.33 1.17 16.44
CA ASP A 595 23.26 1.33 17.56
C ASP A 595 24.26 0.17 17.65
N THR A 596 23.81 -1.05 17.33
CA THR A 596 24.67 -2.24 17.32
C THR A 596 25.77 -2.12 16.25
N PHE A 597 25.43 -1.59 15.08
CA PHE A 597 26.40 -1.38 13.99
C PHE A 597 27.11 -0.03 14.02
N ALA A 598 26.68 0.93 14.85
CA ALA A 598 27.26 2.28 14.93
C ALA A 598 28.76 2.31 15.26
N ARG A 599 29.28 1.23 15.87
CA ARG A 599 30.71 1.07 16.20
C ARG A 599 31.52 0.35 15.12
N ASP A 600 30.86 -0.14 14.07
CA ASP A 600 31.51 -0.78 12.93
C ASP A 600 32.13 0.31 12.05
N SER A 601 33.46 0.28 11.87
CA SER A 601 34.17 1.28 11.08
C SER A 601 33.68 1.34 9.63
N ARG A 602 33.17 0.22 9.09
CA ARG A 602 32.61 0.12 7.73
C ARG A 602 31.32 0.93 7.58
N MET A 603 30.59 1.18 8.67
CA MET A 603 29.34 1.94 8.64
C MET A 603 29.58 3.39 8.22
N SER A 604 30.67 4.01 8.67
CA SER A 604 31.03 5.38 8.25
C SER A 604 31.41 5.44 6.76
N GLU A 605 32.18 4.45 6.29
CA GLU A 605 32.60 4.35 4.88
C GLU A 605 31.41 4.13 3.93
N ARG A 606 30.52 3.17 4.26
CA ARG A 606 29.34 2.85 3.45
C ARG A 606 28.29 3.95 3.47
N SER A 607 28.10 4.61 4.62
CA SER A 607 27.20 5.77 4.71
C SER A 607 27.64 6.90 3.79
N ALA A 608 28.95 7.17 3.69
CA ALA A 608 29.48 8.18 2.78
C ALA A 608 29.25 7.84 1.29
N LEU A 609 29.24 6.54 0.93
CA LEU A 609 28.95 6.07 -0.43
C LEU A 609 27.46 6.18 -0.79
N TYR A 610 26.57 5.90 0.16
CA TYR A 610 25.12 5.91 -0.09
C TYR A 610 24.47 7.29 0.10
N GLN A 611 25.10 8.17 0.89
CA GLN A 611 24.67 9.56 1.08
C GLN A 611 25.89 10.50 1.16
N PRO A 612 26.39 11.01 0.02
CA PRO A 612 27.46 12.00 0.01
C PRO A 612 27.03 13.28 0.76
N GLY A 613 27.56 13.50 1.97
CA GLY A 613 27.31 14.71 2.78
C GLY A 613 26.38 14.55 4.00
N ALA A 614 25.78 13.38 4.25
CA ALA A 614 24.80 13.22 5.34
C ALA A 614 25.41 13.06 6.75
N LEU A 615 26.72 12.81 6.86
CA LEU A 615 27.41 12.79 8.16
C LEU A 615 28.08 14.13 8.52
N THR A 616 27.95 15.15 7.67
CA THR A 616 28.34 16.52 8.01
C THR A 616 27.09 17.33 8.35
N ALA A 617 26.78 17.35 9.66
CA ALA A 617 25.78 18.18 10.35
C ALA A 617 24.33 17.64 10.44
N SER A 618 23.90 17.46 11.71
CA SER A 618 22.52 17.32 12.23
C SER A 618 21.64 16.19 11.69
N ASN A 619 21.65 15.04 12.40
CA ASN A 619 20.49 14.19 12.76
C ASN A 619 20.88 12.77 13.24
N ALA A 620 22.14 12.55 13.59
CA ALA A 620 22.44 11.61 14.68
C ALA A 620 21.92 12.24 15.98
N HIS A 621 20.65 11.99 16.31
CA HIS A 621 20.17 12.16 17.68
C HIS A 621 21.15 11.42 18.59
N GLN A 622 21.95 12.16 19.34
CA GLN A 622 22.64 11.70 20.54
C GLN A 622 21.60 11.47 21.64
N GLY A 623 20.62 10.60 21.38
CA GLY A 623 19.92 9.90 22.44
C GLY A 623 20.93 8.98 23.15
N PRO A 624 20.70 8.63 24.42
CA PRO A 624 21.50 7.58 25.05
C PRO A 624 21.40 6.30 24.21
N ALA A 625 22.53 5.63 23.98
CA ALA A 625 22.57 4.34 23.28
C ALA A 625 21.55 3.39 23.93
N VAL A 626 20.68 2.78 23.12
CA VAL A 626 19.67 1.86 23.62
C VAL A 626 20.39 0.60 24.12
N ARG A 627 20.24 0.27 25.40
CA ARG A 627 20.88 -0.87 26.06
C ARG A 627 19.89 -2.03 26.18
N TRP A 628 20.40 -3.26 26.21
CA TRP A 628 19.61 -4.46 26.53
C TRP A 628 18.73 -4.31 27.78
N THR A 629 19.24 -3.59 28.78
CA THR A 629 18.53 -3.32 30.05
C THR A 629 17.25 -2.52 29.86
N ASP A 630 17.12 -1.77 28.77
CA ASP A 630 15.95 -0.96 28.44
C ASP A 630 14.76 -1.84 27.97
N PHE A 631 15.02 -3.13 27.70
CA PHE A 631 14.04 -4.10 27.20
C PHE A 631 13.74 -5.28 28.15
N THR A 632 14.53 -5.47 29.21
CA THR A 632 14.33 -6.55 30.20
C THR A 632 13.37 -6.20 31.33
N VAL A 633 13.02 -4.93 31.48
CA VAL A 633 11.99 -4.48 32.41
C VAL A 633 10.67 -4.46 31.63
N PRO A 634 9.57 -5.11 32.08
CA PRO A 634 8.26 -4.86 31.49
C PRO A 634 8.00 -3.37 31.63
N PHE A 635 8.18 -2.64 30.51
CA PHE A 635 7.98 -1.22 30.33
C PHE A 635 7.92 -0.45 31.66
N GLU A 636 9.07 -0.25 32.33
CA GLU A 636 9.17 0.98 33.09
C GLU A 636 9.25 2.04 32.01
N ILE A 637 8.10 2.66 31.71
CA ILE A 637 8.06 3.92 31.01
C ILE A 637 9.17 4.75 31.67
N THR A 638 10.17 5.25 30.95
CA THR A 638 11.31 5.94 31.59
C THR A 638 11.16 7.45 31.51
N HIS A 639 10.30 7.92 30.61
CA HIS A 639 10.11 9.34 30.36
C HIS A 639 9.04 9.90 31.30
N ARG A 640 9.49 10.66 32.30
CA ARG A 640 8.61 11.54 33.08
C ARG A 640 7.99 12.58 32.14
N MET A 641 6.67 12.67 32.11
CA MET A 641 6.00 13.75 31.38
C MET A 641 6.10 15.04 32.21
N PRO A 642 6.57 16.16 31.63
CA PRO A 642 6.68 17.41 32.36
C PRO A 642 5.28 17.93 32.72
N VAL A 643 5.12 18.35 33.98
CA VAL A 643 3.88 18.97 34.47
C VAL A 643 3.78 20.40 33.96
N SER A 644 2.58 20.83 33.60
CA SER A 644 2.23 22.19 33.16
C SER A 644 3.00 22.67 31.94
N ARG A 645 3.47 21.74 31.09
CA ARG A 645 4.11 22.04 29.81
C ARG A 645 3.40 21.30 28.68
N THR A 646 2.87 22.06 27.74
CA THR A 646 2.31 21.50 26.50
C THR A 646 3.44 21.01 25.59
N LEU A 647 3.31 19.76 25.16
CA LEU A 647 4.23 19.11 24.24
C LEU A 647 3.60 19.09 22.86
N SER A 648 4.28 19.64 21.85
CA SER A 648 3.79 19.58 20.45
C SER A 648 3.79 18.15 19.93
N ALA A 649 2.73 17.78 19.22
CA ALA A 649 2.55 16.47 18.58
C ALA A 649 2.82 16.49 17.07
N GLY A 650 3.38 17.58 16.54
CA GLY A 650 3.85 17.64 15.15
C GLY A 650 5.19 16.93 14.92
N LEU A 651 5.67 16.98 13.68
CA LEU A 651 6.99 16.51 13.25
C LEU A 651 8.06 17.15 14.16
N ASP A 652 8.93 16.33 14.72
CA ASP A 652 9.96 16.70 15.73
C ASP A 652 9.40 17.23 17.06
N GLY A 653 8.08 17.15 17.27
CA GLY A 653 7.41 17.56 18.49
C GLY A 653 7.79 16.68 19.69
N PRO A 654 8.01 17.26 20.89
CA PRO A 654 8.42 16.49 22.07
C PRO A 654 7.31 15.59 22.62
N ALA A 655 6.08 15.64 22.07
CA ALA A 655 5.03 14.69 22.40
C ALA A 655 5.23 13.33 21.73
N LEU A 656 5.91 13.26 20.58
CA LEU A 656 6.06 12.03 19.78
C LEU A 656 6.66 10.87 20.58
N ARG A 657 7.59 11.16 21.50
CA ARG A 657 8.18 10.16 22.41
C ARG A 657 7.21 9.54 23.41
N TYR A 658 6.02 10.11 23.57
CA TYR A 658 4.95 9.59 24.41
C TYR A 658 3.81 8.96 23.58
N LEU A 659 3.72 9.27 22.28
CA LEU A 659 2.72 8.70 21.35
C LEU A 659 3.21 7.35 20.83
N THR A 660 2.91 6.26 21.54
CA THR A 660 3.56 4.96 21.33
C THR A 660 2.92 4.08 20.27
N SER A 661 1.62 4.23 20.01
CA SER A 661 0.94 3.46 18.97
C SER A 661 -0.32 4.16 18.45
N GLY A 662 -0.76 3.80 17.23
CA GLY A 662 -2.05 4.24 16.69
C GLY A 662 -2.08 5.60 16.01
N PHE A 663 -0.94 6.26 15.89
CA PHE A 663 -0.81 7.55 15.22
C PHE A 663 -0.26 7.37 13.82
N ALA A 664 -0.83 8.09 12.85
CA ALA A 664 -0.28 8.24 11.51
C ALA A 664 1.07 8.98 11.57
N PRO A 665 1.89 8.93 10.50
CA PRO A 665 3.11 9.74 10.44
C PRO A 665 2.83 11.20 10.80
N ALA A 666 3.64 11.75 11.70
CA ALA A 666 3.46 13.10 12.21
C ALA A 666 3.62 14.12 11.07
N GLU A 667 2.70 15.08 11.04
CA GLU A 667 2.73 16.23 10.14
C GLU A 667 3.39 17.41 10.88
N PRO A 668 3.84 18.48 10.19
CA PRO A 668 4.65 19.53 10.81
C PRO A 668 4.12 20.10 12.14
N GLU A 669 2.80 20.18 12.31
CA GLU A 669 2.16 20.79 13.49
C GLU A 669 1.30 19.83 14.33
N PHE A 670 1.05 18.60 13.85
CA PHE A 670 0.14 17.67 14.53
C PHE A 670 0.38 16.20 14.15
N SER A 671 -0.24 15.30 14.89
CA SER A 671 -0.35 13.87 14.57
C SER A 671 -1.81 13.46 14.49
N TRP A 672 -2.14 12.60 13.55
CA TRP A 672 -3.48 12.02 13.45
C TRP A 672 -3.56 10.66 14.12
N LEU A 673 -4.67 10.39 14.78
CA LEU A 673 -5.04 9.08 15.29
C LEU A 673 -5.77 8.25 14.21
N THR A 674 -5.38 6.99 14.05
CA THR A 674 -5.98 6.05 13.08
C THR A 674 -7.06 5.16 13.71
N ALA A 675 -7.72 4.35 12.88
CA ALA A 675 -9.01 3.69 13.15
C ALA A 675 -9.08 2.68 14.30
N GLU A 676 -7.97 2.26 14.88
CA GLU A 676 -7.97 1.07 15.72
C GLU A 676 -7.82 1.37 17.22
N ARG A 677 -7.09 2.44 17.58
CA ARG A 677 -6.79 2.93 18.96
C ARG A 677 -5.45 3.66 18.92
N GLY A 678 -5.23 4.65 19.79
CA GLY A 678 -3.90 5.18 20.06
C GLY A 678 -3.50 5.17 21.51
N THR A 679 -2.19 5.18 21.74
CA THR A 679 -1.62 5.00 23.08
C THR A 679 -0.67 6.14 23.42
N ILE A 680 -0.82 6.68 24.63
CA ILE A 680 0.07 7.66 25.23
C ILE A 680 0.69 7.07 26.49
N ASP A 681 2.00 6.85 26.49
CA ASP A 681 2.74 6.26 27.62
C ASP A 681 3.64 7.29 28.31
N PHE A 682 3.50 7.44 29.63
CA PHE A 682 4.38 8.32 30.42
C PHE A 682 4.54 7.88 31.90
N VAL A 683 5.60 8.35 32.55
CA VAL A 683 5.74 8.26 34.02
C VAL A 683 5.19 9.51 34.66
N LEU A 684 4.39 9.33 35.71
CA LEU A 684 3.98 10.44 36.55
C LEU A 684 5.14 10.98 37.38
N PRO A 685 5.29 12.31 37.48
CA PRO A 685 6.24 12.90 38.41
C PRO A 685 5.92 12.51 39.86
N GLU A 686 6.94 12.50 40.71
CA GLU A 686 6.76 12.30 42.15
C GLU A 686 5.82 13.37 42.69
N ARG A 687 4.77 12.91 43.37
CA ARG A 687 3.81 13.83 43.99
C ARG A 687 4.49 14.60 45.11
N THR A 688 4.31 15.91 45.08
CA THR A 688 4.70 16.84 46.14
C THR A 688 3.72 16.80 47.31
N SER A 689 2.51 16.28 47.08
CA SER A 689 1.42 16.23 48.06
C SER A 689 0.51 15.03 47.84
N ARG A 690 -0.01 14.44 48.92
CA ARG A 690 -1.06 13.39 48.85
C ARG A 690 -2.38 13.88 48.26
N PHE A 691 -2.51 15.20 48.05
CA PHE A 691 -3.69 15.90 47.53
C PHE A 691 -3.54 16.30 46.06
N GLU A 692 -2.43 15.90 45.45
CA GLU A 692 -2.11 16.20 44.07
C GLU A 692 -2.83 15.20 43.14
N SER A 693 -3.76 15.69 42.33
CA SER A 693 -4.36 14.95 41.21
C SER A 693 -3.72 15.39 39.90
N TYR A 694 -3.74 14.50 38.92
CA TYR A 694 -3.22 14.78 37.59
C TYR A 694 -4.36 14.80 36.57
N GLU A 695 -4.31 15.75 35.65
CA GLU A 695 -5.16 15.83 34.47
C GLU A 695 -4.28 15.71 33.22
N LEU A 696 -4.70 14.87 32.27
CA LEU A 696 -4.13 14.84 30.94
C LEU A 696 -4.98 15.74 30.03
N VAL A 697 -4.37 16.77 29.46
CA VAL A 697 -5.01 17.67 28.50
C VAL A 697 -4.50 17.32 27.10
N LEU A 698 -5.44 16.95 26.23
CA LEU A 698 -5.19 16.71 24.82
C LEU A 698 -5.65 17.92 24.02
N SER A 699 -4.72 18.61 23.38
CA SER A 699 -5.02 19.79 22.56
C SER A 699 -5.18 19.35 21.12
N GLY A 700 -6.40 19.45 20.58
CA GLY A 700 -6.71 18.85 19.29
C GLY A 700 -8.13 19.07 18.80
N SER A 701 -8.50 18.33 17.76
CA SER A 701 -9.84 18.35 17.17
C SER A 701 -10.22 16.96 16.65
N GLY A 702 -11.49 16.61 16.77
CA GLY A 702 -12.06 15.39 16.19
C GLY A 702 -12.59 15.63 14.78
N ARG A 703 -12.92 14.56 14.05
CA ARG A 703 -13.65 14.65 12.78
C ARG A 703 -15.07 14.14 12.95
N ARG A 704 -16.04 14.83 12.38
CA ARG A 704 -17.41 14.29 12.26
C ARG A 704 -17.38 13.11 11.29
N SER A 705 -18.16 12.09 11.59
CA SER A 705 -18.40 10.98 10.67
C SER A 705 -19.08 11.53 9.42
N ALA A 706 -18.46 11.35 8.25
CA ALA A 706 -19.04 11.67 6.96
C ALA A 706 -20.23 10.75 6.63
N ILE A 707 -20.26 9.54 7.21
CA ILE A 707 -21.36 8.57 7.01
C ILE A 707 -22.56 8.93 7.88
N THR A 708 -22.36 9.11 9.19
CA THR A 708 -23.46 9.22 10.17
C THR A 708 -23.75 10.67 10.58
N GLY A 709 -22.84 11.60 10.30
CA GLY A 709 -22.92 12.98 10.80
C GLY A 709 -22.67 13.08 12.30
N LEU A 710 -22.30 11.99 12.99
CA LEU A 710 -22.01 12.00 14.42
C LEU A 710 -20.66 12.65 14.70
N GLU A 711 -20.61 13.44 15.76
CA GLU A 711 -19.36 14.03 16.23
C GLU A 711 -18.46 12.99 16.87
N GLN A 712 -17.15 13.19 16.77
CA GLN A 712 -16.18 12.31 17.37
C GLN A 712 -16.35 12.29 18.90
N ARG A 713 -16.44 11.09 19.45
CA ARG A 713 -16.15 10.84 20.86
C ARG A 713 -14.99 9.88 20.97
N CYS A 714 -14.36 9.88 22.14
CA CYS A 714 -13.20 9.08 22.43
C CYS A 714 -13.34 8.44 23.81
N ALA A 715 -13.34 7.11 23.84
CA ALA A 715 -13.16 6.34 25.05
C ALA A 715 -11.69 6.43 25.47
N VAL A 716 -11.48 6.76 26.74
CA VAL A 716 -10.17 6.89 27.35
C VAL A 716 -10.00 5.86 28.42
N ALA A 717 -9.03 4.97 28.25
CA ALA A 717 -8.62 4.01 29.28
C ALA A 717 -7.26 4.37 29.86
N LEU A 718 -7.06 4.07 31.13
CA LEU A 718 -5.79 4.19 31.84
C LEU A 718 -5.42 2.83 32.41
N ASN A 719 -4.26 2.31 32.01
CA ASN A 719 -3.76 1.00 32.42
C ASN A 719 -4.80 -0.11 32.20
N GLY A 720 -5.46 -0.09 31.04
CA GLY A 720 -6.50 -1.04 30.64
C GLY A 720 -7.86 -0.85 31.30
N LYS A 721 -8.08 0.20 32.09
CA LYS A 721 -9.38 0.51 32.71
C LYS A 721 -9.99 1.76 32.10
N LEU A 722 -11.23 1.70 31.63
CA LEU A 722 -11.94 2.86 31.07
C LEU A 722 -12.18 3.92 32.17
N ILE A 723 -11.65 5.13 31.98
CA ILE A 723 -11.72 6.23 32.94
C ILE A 723 -12.56 7.41 32.46
N SER A 724 -12.73 7.57 31.15
CA SER A 724 -13.51 8.67 30.59
C SER A 724 -14.06 8.34 29.21
N TYR A 725 -15.13 9.03 28.83
CA TYR A 725 -15.65 9.03 27.47
C TYR A 725 -15.93 10.49 27.10
N VAL A 726 -15.07 11.06 26.26
CA VAL A 726 -15.01 12.50 26.02
C VAL A 726 -15.47 12.85 24.62
N ARG A 727 -16.24 13.93 24.52
CA ARG A 727 -16.60 14.54 23.23
C ARG A 727 -15.39 15.30 22.70
N VAL A 728 -15.09 15.12 21.42
CA VAL A 728 -13.93 15.71 20.73
C VAL A 728 -14.47 16.61 19.62
N PRO A 729 -14.56 17.93 19.83
CA PRO A 729 -15.18 18.83 18.86
C PRO A 729 -14.35 18.97 17.58
N GLU A 730 -14.99 19.37 16.49
CA GLU A 730 -14.34 19.57 15.17
C GLU A 730 -13.40 20.78 15.14
N HIS A 731 -13.66 21.77 15.99
CA HIS A 731 -12.75 22.88 16.19
C HIS A 731 -11.68 22.52 17.21
N TYR A 732 -10.57 23.24 17.15
CA TYR A 732 -9.49 23.10 18.11
C TYR A 732 -10.00 23.33 19.54
N SER A 733 -9.73 22.38 20.43
CA SER A 733 -10.11 22.45 21.84
C SER A 733 -9.13 21.67 22.72
N ASP A 734 -9.13 22.03 24.01
CA ASP A 734 -8.46 21.27 25.05
C ASP A 734 -9.43 20.27 25.67
N ILE A 735 -9.08 18.99 25.58
CA ILE A 735 -9.84 17.88 26.14
C ILE A 735 -9.17 17.46 27.44
N VAL A 736 -9.82 17.78 28.56
CA VAL A 736 -9.29 17.52 29.90
C VAL A 736 -9.76 16.17 30.41
N ILE A 737 -8.82 15.29 30.72
CA ILE A 737 -9.06 13.94 31.23
C ILE A 737 -8.46 13.84 32.62
N ALA A 738 -9.31 13.74 33.64
CA ALA A 738 -8.85 13.49 35.01
C ALA A 738 -8.25 12.08 35.09
N LEU A 739 -7.02 11.96 35.59
CA LEU A 739 -6.37 10.67 35.83
C LEU A 739 -6.69 10.22 37.25
N PRO A 740 -7.50 9.15 37.46
CA PRO A 740 -7.92 8.78 38.78
C PRO A 740 -6.73 8.46 39.69
N THR A 741 -6.69 9.11 40.85
CA THR A 741 -5.66 8.89 41.87
C THR A 741 -5.56 7.41 42.27
N SER A 742 -6.68 6.67 42.19
CA SER A 742 -6.77 5.23 42.44
C SER A 742 -5.94 4.36 41.50
N LEU A 743 -5.81 4.77 40.25
CA LEU A 743 -5.12 4.02 39.20
C LEU A 743 -3.66 4.44 39.04
N THR A 744 -3.30 5.58 39.62
CA THR A 744 -1.99 6.20 39.51
C THR A 744 -1.14 6.11 40.79
N GLU A 745 -1.73 5.70 41.93
CA GLU A 745 -0.99 5.50 43.19
C GLU A 745 -0.20 4.19 43.22
N GLN A 746 -0.73 3.14 42.59
CA GLN A 746 -0.12 1.80 42.62
C GLN A 746 0.90 1.59 41.48
N VAL A 747 0.88 2.44 40.46
CA VAL A 747 1.69 2.31 39.25
C VAL A 747 2.26 3.67 38.89
N ARG A 748 3.59 3.79 38.80
CA ARG A 748 4.28 5.03 38.35
C ARG A 748 4.16 5.25 36.85
N SER A 749 4.05 4.15 36.10
CA SER A 749 3.81 4.11 34.66
C SER A 749 2.31 4.29 34.36
N CYS A 750 1.98 5.23 33.49
CA CYS A 750 0.63 5.46 32.97
C CYS A 750 0.58 5.10 31.48
N HIS A 751 -0.32 4.19 31.14
CA HIS A 751 -0.66 3.79 29.78
C HIS A 751 -2.06 4.31 29.46
N VAL A 752 -2.15 5.38 28.68
CA VAL A 752 -3.42 6.01 28.32
C VAL A 752 -3.82 5.59 26.91
N GLU A 753 -4.95 4.91 26.77
CA GLU A 753 -5.50 4.48 25.49
C GLU A 753 -6.63 5.42 25.06
N LEU A 754 -6.58 5.85 23.81
CA LEU A 754 -7.59 6.67 23.12
C LEU A 754 -8.28 5.80 22.07
N ILE A 755 -9.57 5.61 22.23
CA ILE A 755 -10.40 4.75 21.38
C ILE A 755 -11.47 5.62 20.73
N PRO A 756 -11.27 6.10 19.50
CA PRO A 756 -12.25 6.93 18.80
C PRO A 756 -13.43 6.08 18.32
N ASP A 757 -14.65 6.63 18.38
CA ASP A 757 -15.87 5.96 17.88
C ASP A 757 -15.81 5.59 16.39
N HIS A 758 -15.09 6.38 15.60
CA HIS A 758 -15.04 6.23 14.14
C HIS A 758 -13.74 6.80 13.58
N ALA A 759 -13.34 6.28 12.43
CA ALA A 759 -12.26 6.82 11.61
C ALA A 759 -12.55 6.55 10.14
N GLU A 760 -12.45 7.60 9.34
CA GLU A 760 -12.94 7.61 7.98
C GLU A 760 -11.92 8.26 7.04
N GLN A 761 -11.98 7.89 5.77
CA GLN A 761 -11.19 8.53 4.72
C GLN A 761 -11.53 10.02 4.62
N VAL A 762 -10.59 10.83 4.15
CA VAL A 762 -10.86 12.25 3.90
C VAL A 762 -11.40 12.39 2.51
N PHE A 763 -12.63 12.89 2.41
CA PHE A 763 -13.24 13.24 1.14
C PHE A 763 -13.17 14.75 0.93
N GLY A 764 -12.88 15.16 -0.29
CA GLY A 764 -12.94 16.54 -0.73
C GLY A 764 -14.37 16.98 -1.01
N SER A 765 -14.54 18.25 -1.36
CA SER A 765 -15.87 18.83 -1.58
C SER A 765 -16.64 18.23 -2.77
N ALA A 766 -15.95 17.54 -3.69
CA ALA A 766 -16.58 16.84 -4.81
C ALA A 766 -16.76 15.33 -4.55
N GLY A 767 -16.50 14.86 -3.33
CA GLY A 767 -16.62 13.45 -2.93
C GLY A 767 -15.43 12.58 -3.34
N GLU A 768 -14.36 13.19 -3.87
CA GLU A 768 -13.10 12.54 -4.17
C GLU A 768 -12.33 12.21 -2.88
N ILE A 769 -11.60 11.09 -2.86
CA ILE A 769 -10.71 10.78 -1.73
C ILE A 769 -9.50 11.72 -1.82
N VAL A 770 -9.33 12.57 -0.81
CA VAL A 770 -8.20 13.50 -0.67
C VAL A 770 -7.12 12.92 0.24
N ASP A 771 -7.49 12.02 1.14
CA ASP A 771 -6.56 11.26 1.98
C ASP A 771 -7.09 9.84 2.16
N GLU A 772 -6.29 8.86 1.73
CA GLU A 772 -6.64 7.45 1.79
C GLU A 772 -6.59 6.88 3.22
N ARG A 773 -5.91 7.59 4.14
CA ARG A 773 -5.82 7.20 5.54
C ARG A 773 -7.18 7.36 6.22
N ARG A 774 -7.50 6.45 7.14
CA ARG A 774 -8.69 6.55 8.01
C ARG A 774 -8.33 7.35 9.26
N LEU A 775 -8.72 8.63 9.28
CA LEU A 775 -8.33 9.58 10.31
C LEU A 775 -9.50 9.87 11.26
N SER A 776 -9.23 9.93 12.56
CA SER A 776 -10.23 10.23 13.61
C SER A 776 -9.94 11.53 14.34
N LEU A 777 -8.87 11.57 15.12
CA LEU A 777 -8.54 12.64 16.07
C LEU A 777 -7.20 13.29 15.70
N ARG A 778 -7.18 14.60 15.56
CA ARG A 778 -5.97 15.40 15.32
C ARG A 778 -5.43 15.92 16.63
N LEU A 779 -4.23 15.50 17.00
CA LEU A 779 -3.52 16.00 18.18
C LEU A 779 -2.45 17.01 17.77
N THR A 780 -2.55 18.22 18.31
CA THR A 780 -1.52 19.27 18.20
C THR A 780 -0.61 19.30 19.42
N GLY A 781 -1.11 18.86 20.57
CA GLY A 781 -0.29 18.75 21.76
C GLY A 781 -0.90 17.94 22.89
N VAL A 782 -0.03 17.60 23.84
CA VAL A 782 -0.34 16.83 25.04
C VAL A 782 0.26 17.54 26.26
N THR A 783 -0.54 17.75 27.30
CA THR A 783 -0.11 18.42 28.54
C THR A 783 -0.51 17.58 29.75
N LEU A 784 0.41 17.34 30.69
CA LEU A 784 0.06 16.82 32.00
C LEU A 784 -0.07 18.00 32.97
N VAL A 785 -1.20 18.15 33.64
CA VAL A 785 -1.44 19.22 34.61
C VAL A 785 -1.56 18.60 36.00
N SER A 786 -0.94 19.22 36.99
CA SER A 786 -1.13 18.88 38.40
C SER A 786 -2.08 19.87 39.04
N ARG A 787 -3.06 19.39 39.81
CA ARG A 787 -3.93 20.21 40.63
C ARG A 787 -3.84 19.76 42.09
N THR A 788 -3.59 20.72 42.98
CA THR A 788 -3.83 20.53 44.41
C THR A 788 -5.21 21.10 44.71
N GLN A 789 -6.21 20.24 44.90
CA GLN A 789 -7.54 20.73 45.28
C GLN A 789 -7.52 21.14 46.77
N PRO A 790 -7.92 22.37 47.12
CA PRO A 790 -8.15 22.74 48.52
C PRO A 790 -9.29 21.88 49.08
N VAL A 791 -9.20 21.48 50.35
CA VAL A 791 -10.28 20.72 51.00
C VAL A 791 -11.50 21.64 51.11
N PRO A 792 -12.65 21.30 50.50
CA PRO A 792 -13.84 22.14 50.57
C PRO A 792 -14.36 22.18 52.01
N VAL A 793 -14.86 23.34 52.44
CA VAL A 793 -15.43 23.52 53.79
C VAL A 793 -16.95 23.52 53.70
N PHE A 794 -17.58 22.55 54.33
CA PHE A 794 -19.02 22.39 54.43
C PHE A 794 -19.55 22.98 55.74
N ALA A 795 -20.64 23.73 55.66
CA ALA A 795 -21.40 24.17 56.80
C ALA A 795 -22.36 23.05 57.24
N PRO A 796 -22.38 22.68 58.54
CA PRO A 796 -23.39 21.76 59.04
C PRO A 796 -24.81 22.27 58.74
N GLY A 797 -25.70 21.37 58.32
CA GLY A 797 -27.08 21.67 57.94
C GLY A 797 -27.31 22.05 56.48
N GLU A 798 -26.25 22.30 55.70
CA GLU A 798 -26.36 22.54 54.25
C GLU A 798 -26.20 21.25 53.44
N VAL A 799 -26.94 21.17 52.33
CA VAL A 799 -26.85 20.08 51.35
C VAL A 799 -25.98 20.53 50.17
N TYR A 800 -24.95 19.75 49.89
CA TYR A 800 -23.99 20.02 48.83
C TYR A 800 -24.21 19.04 47.68
N GLU A 801 -24.79 19.53 46.58
CA GLU A 801 -25.04 18.74 45.38
C GLU A 801 -23.74 18.31 44.69
N CYS A 802 -23.63 17.05 44.33
CA CYS A 802 -22.51 16.43 43.61
C CYS A 802 -22.79 16.41 42.10
N THR A 803 -23.12 17.57 41.54
CA THR A 803 -23.48 17.78 40.14
C THR A 803 -22.48 18.71 39.44
N THR A 804 -22.63 18.93 38.13
CA THR A 804 -21.82 19.90 37.35
C THR A 804 -21.86 21.33 37.88
N LEU A 805 -22.95 21.71 38.57
CA LEU A 805 -23.14 23.05 39.12
C LEU A 805 -23.06 23.08 40.66
N GLY A 806 -23.06 21.91 41.29
CA GLY A 806 -23.10 21.76 42.73
C GLY A 806 -21.71 21.82 43.39
N ARG A 807 -21.64 22.47 44.55
CA ARG A 807 -20.41 22.60 45.34
C ARG A 807 -19.98 21.30 46.05
N GLY A 808 -20.84 20.29 46.07
CA GLY A 808 -20.52 18.96 46.61
C GLY A 808 -19.56 18.18 45.72
N SER A 809 -19.50 18.50 44.43
CA SER A 809 -18.52 17.91 43.50
C SER A 809 -17.07 18.23 43.91
N GLU A 810 -16.83 19.36 44.58
CA GLU A 810 -15.51 19.73 45.12
C GLU A 810 -14.99 18.76 46.18
N ALA A 811 -15.89 18.01 46.84
CA ALA A 811 -15.51 17.01 47.83
C ALA A 811 -15.21 15.64 47.22
N LEU A 812 -15.41 15.43 45.92
CA LEU A 812 -15.15 14.16 45.26
C LEU A 812 -13.67 14.06 44.89
N VAL A 813 -12.87 13.36 45.69
CA VAL A 813 -11.41 13.42 45.59
C VAL A 813 -10.82 12.30 44.73
N ARG A 814 -11.34 11.09 44.83
CA ARG A 814 -10.79 9.92 44.12
C ARG A 814 -11.89 8.96 43.73
N GLY A 815 -11.77 8.37 42.54
CA GLY A 815 -12.63 7.27 42.11
C GLY A 815 -14.03 7.73 41.69
N PHE A 816 -14.13 8.89 41.05
CA PHE A 816 -15.37 9.40 40.47
C PHE A 816 -15.16 9.73 38.99
N TYR A 817 -16.20 9.53 38.19
CA TYR A 817 -16.27 10.07 36.82
C TYR A 817 -16.49 11.60 36.87
N ALA A 818 -16.47 12.26 35.72
CA ALA A 818 -16.83 13.68 35.64
C ALA A 818 -18.27 13.90 36.15
N PRO A 819 -18.54 14.97 36.94
CA PRO A 819 -19.88 15.28 37.39
C PRO A 819 -20.86 15.44 36.22
N GLU A 820 -22.09 14.97 36.42
CA GLU A 820 -23.21 15.11 35.49
C GLU A 820 -24.23 16.13 36.01
N ALA A 821 -25.26 16.40 35.22
CA ALA A 821 -26.28 17.40 35.58
C ALA A 821 -26.96 17.11 36.93
N GLU A 822 -27.09 15.83 37.32
CA GLU A 822 -27.89 15.43 38.49
C GLU A 822 -27.12 14.56 39.51
N LEU A 823 -25.94 14.05 39.15
CA LEU A 823 -25.18 13.12 39.99
C LEU A 823 -23.72 13.03 39.57
N THR A 824 -22.91 12.31 40.34
CA THR A 824 -21.57 11.87 39.92
C THR A 824 -21.37 10.39 40.23
N TRP A 825 -21.10 9.59 39.20
CA TRP A 825 -20.83 8.15 39.33
C TRP A 825 -19.46 7.86 39.93
N VAL A 826 -19.36 6.82 40.75
CA VAL A 826 -18.09 6.22 41.17
C VAL A 826 -17.45 5.52 39.98
N ALA A 827 -16.17 5.81 39.74
CA ALA A 827 -15.38 5.19 38.68
C ALA A 827 -14.87 3.81 39.13
N GLY A 828 -15.70 2.79 38.90
CA GLY A 828 -15.47 1.41 39.33
C GLY A 828 -16.04 1.14 40.72
N LEU A 829 -15.27 0.46 41.57
CA LEU A 829 -15.78 -0.05 42.85
C LEU A 829 -15.58 0.90 44.04
N GLN A 830 -14.79 1.96 43.93
CA GLN A 830 -14.43 2.77 45.10
C GLN A 830 -14.38 4.26 44.78
N GLY A 831 -15.05 5.06 45.61
CA GLY A 831 -14.98 6.52 45.63
C GLY A 831 -14.59 7.07 47.01
N ASP A 832 -13.65 8.01 47.07
CA ASP A 832 -13.27 8.72 48.30
C ASP A 832 -13.71 10.19 48.21
N LEU A 833 -14.57 10.63 49.14
CA LEU A 833 -14.93 12.03 49.35
C LEU A 833 -14.09 12.65 50.47
N ARG A 834 -13.86 13.95 50.42
CA ARG A 834 -13.16 14.69 51.48
C ARG A 834 -13.64 16.13 51.58
N PHE A 835 -13.93 16.56 52.80
CA PHE A 835 -14.32 17.93 53.11
C PHE A 835 -13.89 18.27 54.55
N ALA A 836 -13.96 19.53 54.94
CA ALA A 836 -13.83 19.99 56.32
C ALA A 836 -15.18 20.58 56.75
N LEU A 837 -15.41 20.71 58.05
CA LEU A 837 -16.58 21.42 58.55
C LEU A 837 -16.21 22.84 58.98
N SER A 838 -17.08 23.81 58.73
CA SER A 838 -16.89 25.18 59.19
C SER A 838 -17.04 25.32 60.71
N SER A 839 -17.75 24.39 61.35
CA SER A 839 -17.94 24.27 62.80
C SER A 839 -18.23 22.81 63.20
N GLU A 840 -17.99 22.43 64.45
CA GLU A 840 -18.34 21.10 64.97
C GLU A 840 -19.85 21.02 65.31
N PRO A 841 -20.64 20.20 64.60
CA PRO A 841 -22.07 20.01 64.89
C PRO A 841 -22.32 19.19 66.17
N ASN A 842 -23.44 19.46 66.84
CA ASN A 842 -23.91 18.61 67.94
C ASN A 842 -24.65 17.37 67.38
N ASN A 843 -24.20 16.17 67.75
CA ASN A 843 -24.71 14.88 67.24
C ASN A 843 -24.76 14.83 65.69
N PRO A 844 -23.60 14.85 65.01
CA PRO A 844 -23.52 14.81 63.54
C PRO A 844 -24.15 13.56 62.92
N VAL A 845 -24.90 13.77 61.84
CA VAL A 845 -25.39 12.73 60.93
C VAL A 845 -24.86 13.02 59.53
N LEU A 846 -24.07 12.11 58.98
CA LEU A 846 -23.68 12.14 57.57
C LEU A 846 -24.87 11.70 56.72
N ASN A 847 -25.40 12.61 55.91
CA ASN A 847 -26.40 12.32 54.91
C ASN A 847 -25.70 12.15 53.54
N LEU A 848 -25.89 10.99 52.92
CA LEU A 848 -25.41 10.69 51.57
C LEU A 848 -26.62 10.35 50.70
N ASP A 849 -26.87 11.16 49.70
CA ASP A 849 -27.88 10.89 48.69
C ASP A 849 -27.20 10.16 47.53
N LEU A 850 -27.55 8.89 47.36
CA LEU A 850 -26.90 7.96 46.46
C LEU A 850 -27.88 7.39 45.42
N ILE A 851 -27.40 7.09 44.22
CA ILE A 851 -28.09 6.23 43.26
C ILE A 851 -27.28 4.96 43.13
N ALA A 852 -27.92 3.80 43.20
CA ALA A 852 -27.26 2.51 43.00
C ALA A 852 -27.89 1.74 41.85
N ARG A 853 -27.13 0.80 41.27
CA ARG A 853 -27.63 -0.12 40.24
C ARG A 853 -27.45 -1.57 40.64
N THR A 854 -28.48 -2.36 40.42
CA THR A 854 -28.41 -3.83 40.49
C THR A 854 -27.45 -4.36 39.43
N SER A 855 -26.73 -5.44 39.75
CA SER A 855 -25.87 -6.14 38.80
C SER A 855 -26.74 -6.76 37.72
N ALA A 856 -26.51 -6.40 36.46
CA ALA A 856 -27.21 -7.00 35.33
C ALA A 856 -26.81 -8.48 35.14
N LEU A 857 -25.60 -8.85 35.56
CA LEU A 857 -25.08 -10.21 35.46
C LEU A 857 -25.59 -11.16 36.54
N THR A 858 -25.78 -10.67 37.77
CA THR A 858 -26.09 -11.51 38.94
C THR A 858 -27.44 -11.23 39.57
N ASP A 859 -28.13 -10.18 39.13
CA ASP A 859 -29.41 -9.69 39.68
C ASP A 859 -29.34 -9.36 41.18
N LYS A 860 -28.12 -9.11 41.68
CA LYS A 860 -27.87 -8.76 43.08
C LYS A 860 -27.99 -7.26 43.31
N LEU A 861 -28.58 -6.90 44.44
CA LEU A 861 -28.63 -5.55 44.96
C LEU A 861 -27.21 -5.01 45.22
N GLN A 862 -27.07 -3.70 45.11
CA GLN A 862 -25.78 -3.04 45.28
C GLN A 862 -25.46 -2.90 46.76
N GLU A 863 -24.49 -3.68 47.25
CA GLU A 863 -23.91 -3.43 48.56
C GLU A 863 -22.87 -2.32 48.45
N VAL A 864 -22.95 -1.34 49.36
CA VAL A 864 -21.98 -0.24 49.50
C VAL A 864 -21.45 -0.22 50.92
N THR A 865 -20.15 -0.46 51.05
CA THR A 865 -19.43 -0.31 52.32
C THR A 865 -19.00 1.14 52.50
N ILE A 866 -19.41 1.77 53.60
CA ILE A 866 -19.10 3.17 53.89
C ILE A 866 -18.18 3.27 55.10
N SER A 867 -17.06 3.96 54.94
CA SER A 867 -16.14 4.29 56.06
C SER A 867 -15.86 5.78 56.15
N VAL A 868 -15.63 6.27 57.36
CA VAL A 868 -15.21 7.66 57.63
C VAL A 868 -13.90 7.65 58.41
N ASN A 869 -12.91 8.38 57.91
CA ASN A 869 -11.55 8.43 58.48
C ASN A 869 -11.00 7.03 58.81
N GLU A 870 -11.21 6.08 57.89
CA GLU A 870 -10.80 4.66 58.00
C GLU A 870 -11.63 3.81 58.99
N ARG A 871 -12.52 4.40 59.78
CA ARG A 871 -13.50 3.67 60.59
C ARG A 871 -14.66 3.21 59.72
N LEU A 872 -14.91 1.90 59.70
CA LEU A 872 -16.09 1.33 59.04
C LEU A 872 -17.37 1.79 59.75
N LEU A 873 -18.29 2.43 59.01
CA LEU A 873 -19.59 2.85 59.52
C LEU A 873 -20.67 1.79 59.28
N GLY A 874 -20.58 1.05 58.17
CA GLY A 874 -21.51 -0.03 57.87
C GLY A 874 -21.41 -0.52 56.42
N VAL A 875 -22.16 -1.58 56.13
CA VAL A 875 -22.45 -2.08 54.79
C VAL A 875 -23.94 -1.84 54.55
N PHE A 876 -24.26 -1.15 53.46
CA PHE A 876 -25.62 -0.72 53.13
C PHE A 876 -26.04 -1.38 51.82
N GLU A 877 -27.19 -2.05 51.83
CA GLU A 877 -27.78 -2.63 50.62
C GLU A 877 -28.70 -1.58 49.98
N LEU A 878 -28.40 -1.21 48.74
CA LEU A 878 -29.11 -0.17 48.00
C LEU A 878 -29.94 -0.80 46.88
N GLN A 879 -31.21 -0.38 46.81
CA GLN A 879 -32.10 -0.68 45.69
C GLN A 879 -31.72 0.10 44.42
N ASP A 880 -32.20 -0.35 43.26
CA ASP A 880 -32.04 0.40 42.02
C ASP A 880 -32.79 1.75 42.12
N GLY A 881 -32.09 2.86 41.91
CA GLY A 881 -32.63 4.22 42.08
C GLY A 881 -32.08 5.01 43.27
N ARG A 882 -32.62 6.21 43.48
CA ARG A 882 -32.11 7.23 44.42
C ARG A 882 -32.54 6.97 45.87
N GLN A 883 -31.59 6.98 46.81
CA GLN A 883 -31.76 6.71 48.23
C GLN A 883 -30.87 7.62 49.09
N ALA A 884 -31.45 8.16 50.16
CA ALA A 884 -30.70 8.93 51.15
C ALA A 884 -30.31 8.05 52.35
N LEU A 885 -29.00 7.94 52.62
CA LEU A 885 -28.47 7.27 53.79
C LEU A 885 -28.14 8.29 54.89
N ASN A 886 -28.70 8.09 56.07
CA ASN A 886 -28.39 8.88 57.27
C ASN A 886 -27.53 8.05 58.23
N ILE A 887 -26.28 8.45 58.40
CA ILE A 887 -25.28 7.68 59.15
C ILE A 887 -24.76 8.52 60.32
N LYS A 888 -25.01 8.07 61.55
CA LYS A 888 -24.56 8.77 62.76
C LYS A 888 -23.03 8.76 62.85
N LEU A 889 -22.44 9.94 62.99
CA LEU A 889 -21.01 10.11 63.19
C LEU A 889 -20.70 10.24 64.69
N LEU A 890 -19.54 9.73 65.09
CA LEU A 890 -18.97 9.89 66.43
C LEU A 890 -18.02 11.10 66.46
N PRO A 891 -17.74 11.69 67.64
CA PRO A 891 -16.78 12.78 67.74
C PRO A 891 -15.40 12.45 67.14
N GLU A 892 -14.94 11.21 67.28
CA GLU A 892 -13.69 10.75 66.64
C GLU A 892 -13.72 10.75 65.10
N ASP A 893 -14.90 10.62 64.47
CA ASP A 893 -15.03 10.70 63.00
C ASP A 893 -14.84 12.14 62.49
N LEU A 894 -15.02 13.13 63.37
CA LEU A 894 -14.80 14.53 63.08
C LEU A 894 -13.38 14.99 63.47
N ALA A 895 -12.59 14.12 64.12
CA ALA A 895 -11.25 14.48 64.60
C ALA A 895 -10.25 14.66 63.45
N GLY A 896 -9.85 15.90 63.19
CA GLY A 896 -8.83 16.24 62.19
C GLY A 896 -9.19 17.47 61.35
N SER A 897 -8.26 17.92 60.52
CA SER A 897 -8.48 19.10 59.66
C SER A 897 -9.39 18.82 58.45
N SER A 898 -9.88 17.58 58.28
CA SER A 898 -10.74 17.17 57.18
C SER A 898 -11.34 15.78 57.46
N ILE A 899 -12.60 15.58 57.10
CA ILE A 899 -13.34 14.33 57.10
C ILE A 899 -13.14 13.63 55.75
N LYS A 900 -12.80 12.34 55.78
CA LYS A 900 -12.69 11.50 54.59
C LYS A 900 -13.79 10.45 54.61
N VAL A 901 -14.69 10.46 53.64
CA VAL A 901 -15.72 9.42 53.45
C VAL A 901 -15.28 8.50 52.32
N ARG A 902 -15.37 7.19 52.48
CA ARG A 902 -15.09 6.22 51.43
C ARG A 902 -16.31 5.35 51.17
N LEU A 903 -16.67 5.23 49.90
CA LEU A 903 -17.71 4.36 49.38
C LEU A 903 -17.02 3.21 48.65
N ASN A 904 -17.34 1.96 48.99
CA ASN A 904 -16.93 0.78 48.22
C ASN A 904 -18.17 0.02 47.75
N ALA A 905 -18.45 0.04 46.46
CA ALA A 905 -19.47 -0.76 45.80
C ALA A 905 -18.99 -2.21 45.63
N ALA A 906 -19.89 -3.18 45.79
CA ALA A 906 -19.62 -4.60 45.57
C ALA A 906 -19.37 -4.97 44.10
N HIS A 907 -20.10 -4.35 43.18
CA HIS A 907 -19.94 -4.48 41.73
C HIS A 907 -20.03 -3.12 41.02
N ALA A 908 -19.55 -3.06 39.78
CA ALA A 908 -19.69 -1.95 38.85
C ALA A 908 -19.60 -2.50 37.43
N GLU A 909 -20.62 -2.27 36.61
CA GLU A 909 -20.79 -2.95 35.32
C GLU A 909 -21.07 -1.94 34.21
N ALA A 910 -20.72 -2.29 32.96
CA ALA A 910 -21.13 -1.51 31.80
C ALA A 910 -22.65 -1.59 31.63
N VAL A 911 -23.25 -0.54 31.09
CA VAL A 911 -24.69 -0.49 30.85
C VAL A 911 -24.97 -1.06 29.48
N PHE A 912 -25.81 -2.10 29.45
CA PHE A 912 -26.31 -2.70 28.24
C PHE A 912 -27.77 -2.33 28.03
N ASP A 913 -28.20 -2.22 26.77
CA ASP A 913 -29.63 -2.18 26.42
C ASP A 913 -30.21 -3.60 26.37
N ASP A 914 -31.52 -3.68 26.08
CA ASP A 914 -32.23 -4.94 25.91
C ASP A 914 -31.65 -5.82 24.78
N ALA A 915 -30.88 -5.24 23.85
CA ALA A 915 -30.21 -5.95 22.77
C ALA A 915 -28.79 -6.43 23.13
N HIS A 916 -28.35 -6.21 24.38
CA HIS A 916 -27.00 -6.50 24.87
C HIS A 916 -25.90 -5.66 24.19
N GLU A 917 -26.26 -4.52 23.61
CA GLU A 917 -25.31 -3.54 23.12
C GLU A 917 -24.91 -2.58 24.24
N ILE A 918 -23.64 -2.16 24.23
CA ILE A 918 -23.13 -1.24 25.26
C ILE A 918 -23.73 0.15 25.02
N VAL A 919 -24.62 0.57 25.92
CA VAL A 919 -25.22 1.91 25.93
C VAL A 919 -24.32 2.91 26.64
N ASP A 920 -23.66 2.46 27.71
CA ASP A 920 -22.68 3.24 28.45
C ASP A 920 -21.53 2.32 28.87
N GLY A 921 -20.35 2.55 28.28
CA GLY A 921 -19.17 1.73 28.54
C GLY A 921 -18.54 1.95 29.92
N ARG A 922 -19.01 2.92 30.70
CA ARG A 922 -18.52 3.18 32.06
C ARG A 922 -18.97 2.07 33.01
N LEU A 923 -18.14 1.75 34.00
CA LEU A 923 -18.49 0.79 35.05
C LEU A 923 -19.31 1.51 36.11
N LEU A 924 -20.63 1.37 36.04
CA LEU A 924 -21.57 2.03 36.93
C LEU A 924 -21.98 1.06 38.04
N GLY A 925 -21.88 1.51 39.30
CA GLY A 925 -22.36 0.77 40.47
C GLY A 925 -23.12 1.69 41.42
N VAL A 926 -22.44 2.73 41.91
CA VAL A 926 -23.04 3.77 42.77
C VAL A 926 -22.67 5.16 42.28
N ALA A 927 -23.60 6.11 42.38
CA ALA A 927 -23.41 7.53 42.18
C ALA A 927 -23.76 8.32 43.45
N VAL A 928 -23.14 9.49 43.59
CA VAL A 928 -23.45 10.45 44.65
C VAL A 928 -24.21 11.62 44.04
N CYS A 929 -25.42 11.87 44.52
CA CYS A 929 -26.26 13.01 44.13
C CYS A 929 -25.98 14.23 45.03
N ALA A 930 -25.86 14.02 46.33
CA ALA A 930 -25.59 15.08 47.29
C ALA A 930 -24.97 14.53 48.59
N ILE A 931 -24.32 15.42 49.32
CA ILE A 931 -23.76 15.15 50.64
C ILE A 931 -24.12 16.27 51.62
N ALA A 932 -24.46 15.92 52.85
CA ALA A 932 -24.66 16.87 53.93
C ALA A 932 -24.16 16.30 55.27
N VAL A 933 -23.79 17.18 56.20
CA VAL A 933 -23.63 16.81 57.60
C VAL A 933 -24.69 17.55 58.40
N LEU A 934 -25.68 16.82 58.90
CA LEU A 934 -26.85 17.36 59.61
C LEU A 934 -26.64 17.23 61.11
N GLU A 935 -27.34 18.05 61.90
CA GLU A 935 -27.46 17.86 63.35
C GLU A 935 -28.67 16.96 63.63
N ASP A 936 -28.47 15.90 64.44
CA ASP A 936 -29.54 15.03 64.90
C ASP A 936 -30.49 15.83 65.80
N VAL A 937 -31.61 16.31 65.23
CA VAL A 937 -32.67 16.98 65.99
C VAL A 937 -33.36 15.89 66.81
N GLN A 938 -32.88 15.64 68.02
CA GLN A 938 -33.63 14.85 68.98
C GLN A 938 -34.97 15.55 69.24
N ASP A 939 -36.04 14.78 69.07
CA ASP A 939 -37.46 15.08 69.30
C ASP A 939 -38.25 15.74 68.15
N GLY A 940 -38.95 14.87 67.40
CA GLY A 940 -40.40 15.04 67.26
C GLY A 940 -40.98 15.79 66.06
N ALA A 941 -40.39 15.74 64.87
CA ALA A 941 -41.11 15.94 63.59
C ALA A 941 -40.20 15.53 62.43
N SER A 942 -40.61 14.55 61.63
CA SER A 942 -39.91 14.15 60.41
C SER A 942 -40.05 15.23 59.34
N PRO A 943 -38.97 15.81 58.78
CA PRO A 943 -39.05 16.70 57.64
C PRO A 943 -38.25 16.11 56.49
N ILE A 944 -38.77 15.07 55.84
CA ILE A 944 -38.58 14.76 54.41
C ILE A 944 -39.81 13.94 54.01
N GLY A 945 -40.66 14.53 53.17
CA GLY A 945 -41.93 13.96 52.76
C GLY A 945 -41.76 12.74 51.86
N ASP A 946 -42.50 11.69 52.19
CA ASP A 946 -42.76 10.51 51.39
C ASP A 946 -43.43 10.92 50.06
N SER A 947 -42.71 10.88 48.94
CA SER A 947 -43.27 11.11 47.60
C SER A 947 -43.25 9.82 46.77
N THR A 948 -43.90 8.78 47.28
CA THR A 948 -44.30 7.59 46.52
C THR A 948 -45.78 7.69 46.13
N LYS A 949 -46.14 8.59 45.20
CA LYS A 949 -47.40 8.52 44.43
C LYS A 949 -47.24 9.11 43.03
N ALA A 950 -46.84 8.28 42.06
CA ALA A 950 -47.08 8.56 40.65
C ALA A 950 -48.54 8.24 40.32
N GLY A 951 -49.32 9.29 40.05
CA GLY A 951 -50.70 9.19 39.58
C GLY A 951 -50.74 8.79 38.11
N SER A 952 -51.64 7.85 37.80
CA SER A 952 -52.07 7.51 36.46
C SER A 952 -52.71 8.72 35.76
N ARG A 953 -52.23 9.03 34.56
CA ARG A 953 -52.96 9.85 33.59
C ARG A 953 -53.11 9.05 32.30
N GLU A 954 -54.29 8.45 32.15
CA GLU A 954 -54.87 8.22 30.83
C GLU A 954 -55.15 9.58 30.19
N GLU A 955 -54.70 9.78 28.95
CA GLU A 955 -55.51 10.51 27.98
C GLU A 955 -55.21 10.01 26.57
N SER A 956 -56.30 9.77 25.87
CA SER A 956 -56.46 9.18 24.56
C SER A 956 -56.30 10.24 23.47
N GLY A 957 -55.82 9.83 22.29
CA GLY A 957 -55.74 10.70 21.13
C GLY A 957 -55.50 9.93 19.83
N LYS A 958 -56.56 9.29 19.31
CA LYS A 958 -56.66 8.89 17.90
C LYS A 958 -56.87 10.13 17.02
N LEU A 959 -56.21 10.19 15.85
CA LEU A 959 -56.68 10.78 14.57
C LEU A 959 -55.69 10.32 13.49
N VAL A 960 -56.02 9.32 12.67
CA VAL A 960 -56.73 9.35 11.37
C VAL A 960 -55.84 9.73 10.19
N GLU A 961 -55.87 8.84 9.18
CA GLU A 961 -55.32 8.95 7.83
C GLU A 961 -55.74 10.23 7.09
N GLY A 962 -54.86 10.70 6.21
CA GLY A 962 -55.21 11.69 5.18
C GLY A 962 -54.07 11.89 4.18
N LYS A 963 -54.24 11.32 2.98
CA LYS A 963 -53.46 11.60 1.77
C LYS A 963 -53.37 13.10 1.47
N GLN A 964 -52.17 13.62 1.20
CA GLN A 964 -51.73 14.06 -0.13
C GLN A 964 -50.23 14.33 -0.12
#